data_AF-A0A1B8AIH7-F1
#
_entry.id   AF-A0A1B8AIH7-F1
#
_cell.length_a   1.000
_cell.length_b   1.000
_cell.length_c   1.000
_cell.angle_alpha   90.00
_cell.angle_beta   90.00
_cell.angle_gamma   90.00
#
_symmetry.space_group_name_H-M   'P 1'
#
loop_
_entity.id
_entity.type
_entity.pdbx_description
1 polymer ?
#
loop_
_entity_poly.entity_id
_entity_poly.type
_entity_poly.pdbx_seq_one_letter_code
_entity_poly.pdbx_strand_id
1 'polypeptide(L)'
;MSLMKRRGRKAQDPDELMERAILNGLSHDRSQLNPHPVRRNLGKLSIERYNRELSLWKAYEKKFPGSTPQDMQTLKHFAEFLGRSKLGRLPQEDGKQIPTAGSIRGAMRRFCNAWERANHAHISLDVERSMAPYIEGELAEKIGLLKGKKGLRKKAFITIENYVHMQNRLWTNDFHDYVHEGSRVDNANLLNTHCYTSARCQELCQATYRDLQCILSWKDGRPEFRLKFTREICKATDINQPEHPFAEQIVGPDGLPPPLFAQPMLHWLANVIASHAFADFDTVEQILVLEPPKNGNFRILEWADDVQEKPVFPEWSSTGPITKPKSPKSWVSQFSDWGNRAGFTAPLGLHAVRREALIKVNDNGYSLGQVLRFASQNNTNVLVNKYLGSVSTIDGAGSYLGMKLRTDLAEDFRSASAGRNPGLQFSLPAREIEELRSSPEYLTLTENINKINSKLETSTLLEEQTQLELQRKTAYKERLLLENRKLKEYQAAQKIIYETSREDHEQCDWRQNHFDRISHILPEERVRLASTLQIKAWPRSPEWITALKDLISLRSNHYPVAYQKELRPVQGCCPVVTCGKDLFKVPKKGRWWHVYRCLEKYHTKGMGYARFCFLCSTWLKGEESWKAHCEDHIAEQAIPIRCNPVTYRHAIACAGYCPVHLGRIDLPANARMRQWSDQDAWKRHIAQCFSAHLIQQRGLKTIACPHPKCPMEFLSEKDFWYHQNDIHSIFEKATAVGKRKSDLNESHYISEDSRKSKRVDLEQPIGLKLIPFMPENESLTPKQQYDSGYTQNQDSYSVRDSPGTSPDSSFGVCGQPEDEEMHAFLTCLGGSSCRSGDELRTSSPGLGHMNETLLAELPASGMDEASVLVDPLLVSGGEIATTCNPESLTTPDTMAMEATDKELSHSDTITLYQQDLLGEEAYSVDCLLGRWGKDLFYLRWLDGSYGWEPRENILDEDLIRQFEESYQGFKEGVEVLRTRIRNGKVEYRLHWDGRPKSENWWVAEKDLHPELIEEYKPRKKGQVKRRRRIR
;
A
#
# COMPACT_ATOMS: atom_id res chain seq x y z
N MET A 1 0.03 32.25 -59.83
CA MET A 1 -0.29 31.81 -58.45
C MET A 1 0.74 32.41 -57.49
N SER A 2 0.33 32.85 -56.30
CA SER A 2 1.21 33.49 -55.32
C SER A 2 1.77 32.48 -54.32
N LEU A 3 3.10 32.35 -54.25
CA LEU A 3 3.76 31.67 -53.13
C LEU A 3 3.95 32.67 -51.98
N MET A 4 2.99 32.72 -51.07
CA MET A 4 3.10 33.51 -49.85
C MET A 4 4.35 33.08 -49.06
N LYS A 5 5.33 33.98 -48.94
CA LYS A 5 6.40 33.84 -47.95
C LYS A 5 5.76 33.81 -46.56
N ARG A 6 5.97 32.72 -45.80
CA ARG A 6 5.62 32.69 -44.38
C ARG A 6 6.29 33.88 -43.70
N ARG A 7 5.49 34.73 -43.03
CA ARG A 7 5.99 35.93 -42.33
C ARG A 7 6.87 35.48 -41.16
N GLY A 8 8.18 35.58 -41.30
CA GLY A 8 9.01 35.87 -40.14
C GLY A 8 8.52 37.18 -39.52
N ARG A 9 8.50 37.28 -38.19
CA ARG A 9 8.19 38.57 -37.54
C ARG A 9 9.19 39.60 -38.06
N LYS A 10 8.72 40.73 -38.60
CA LYS A 10 9.58 41.89 -38.80
C LYS A 10 10.21 42.24 -37.44
N ALA A 11 11.42 42.78 -37.44
CA ALA A 11 11.85 43.57 -36.29
C ALA A 11 10.79 44.66 -36.07
N GLN A 12 10.18 44.65 -34.90
CA GLN A 12 9.27 45.70 -34.47
C GLN A 12 10.12 46.75 -33.77
N ASP A 13 9.84 48.01 -34.05
CA ASP A 13 10.55 49.11 -33.42
C ASP A 13 10.28 49.13 -31.90
N PRO A 14 11.31 49.31 -31.04
CA PRO A 14 11.11 49.32 -29.59
C PRO A 14 10.19 50.44 -29.09
N ASP A 15 10.23 51.61 -29.74
CA ASP A 15 9.44 52.77 -29.33
C ASP A 15 7.98 52.61 -29.79
N GLU A 16 7.75 52.10 -31.02
CA GLU A 16 6.43 51.59 -31.42
C GLU A 16 5.86 50.55 -30.43
N LEU A 17 6.70 49.71 -29.83
CA LEU A 17 6.27 48.71 -28.85
C LEU A 17 5.95 49.32 -27.49
N MET A 18 6.67 50.36 -27.07
CA MET A 18 6.38 51.10 -25.84
C MET A 18 5.07 51.90 -25.98
N GLU A 19 4.93 52.68 -27.05
CA GLU A 19 3.70 53.43 -27.34
C GLU A 19 2.50 52.50 -27.49
N ARG A 20 2.67 51.36 -28.17
CA ARG A 20 1.62 50.32 -28.26
C ARG A 20 1.32 49.68 -26.91
N ALA A 21 2.26 49.58 -25.97
CA ALA A 21 1.97 49.09 -24.62
C ALA A 21 1.17 50.15 -23.81
N ILE A 22 1.57 51.42 -23.89
CA ILE A 22 0.89 52.56 -23.26
C ILE A 22 -0.56 52.67 -23.77
N LEU A 23 -0.76 52.64 -25.09
CA LEU A 23 -2.09 52.65 -25.72
C LEU A 23 -2.96 51.43 -25.36
N ASN A 24 -2.35 50.30 -24.99
CA ASN A 24 -3.05 49.11 -24.47
C ASN A 24 -3.15 49.09 -22.93
N GLY A 25 -2.93 50.23 -22.25
CA GLY A 25 -3.17 50.38 -20.82
C GLY A 25 -1.97 50.18 -19.90
N LEU A 26 -0.73 50.19 -20.41
CA LEU A 26 0.46 50.23 -19.55
C LEU A 26 0.52 51.58 -18.79
N SER A 27 0.31 51.53 -17.47
CA SER A 27 0.39 52.70 -16.60
C SER A 27 1.79 53.33 -16.63
N HIS A 28 1.83 54.66 -16.74
CA HIS A 28 3.02 55.47 -16.49
C HIS A 28 3.40 55.47 -15.00
N ASP A 29 2.38 55.46 -14.11
CA ASP A 29 2.58 55.32 -12.68
C ASP A 29 2.92 53.87 -12.31
N ARG A 30 4.09 53.71 -11.68
CA ARG A 30 4.60 52.43 -11.19
C ARG A 30 4.25 52.18 -9.72
N SER A 31 3.65 53.12 -9.00
CA SER A 31 3.29 52.97 -7.58
C SER A 31 2.29 51.83 -7.33
N GLN A 32 1.45 51.53 -8.33
CA GLN A 32 0.49 50.42 -8.32
C GLN A 32 1.15 49.04 -8.46
N LEU A 33 2.44 48.97 -8.85
CA LEU A 33 3.19 47.72 -8.92
C LEU A 33 3.78 47.39 -7.55
N ASN A 34 3.42 46.22 -7.01
CA ASN A 34 3.95 45.75 -5.74
C ASN A 34 5.49 45.62 -5.81
N PRO A 35 6.27 46.37 -4.98
CA PRO A 35 7.72 46.37 -5.04
C PRO A 35 8.37 45.12 -4.40
N HIS A 36 7.59 44.26 -3.74
CA HIS A 36 8.10 43.09 -3.04
C HIS A 36 8.27 41.87 -3.96
N PRO A 37 9.21 40.95 -3.68
CA PRO A 37 9.43 39.76 -4.52
C PRO A 37 8.18 38.88 -4.66
N VAL A 38 7.75 38.63 -5.90
CA VAL A 38 6.62 37.75 -6.23
C VAL A 38 6.97 36.29 -5.94
N ARG A 39 6.56 35.77 -4.79
CA ARG A 39 6.80 34.39 -4.34
C ARG A 39 5.65 33.47 -4.75
N ARG A 40 5.94 32.28 -5.31
CA ARG A 40 4.92 31.28 -5.73
C ARG A 40 3.84 31.06 -4.67
N ASN A 41 2.59 30.98 -5.10
CA ASN A 41 1.42 30.69 -4.26
C ASN A 41 1.59 29.39 -3.45
N LEU A 42 1.08 29.39 -2.22
CA LEU A 42 1.12 28.25 -1.31
C LEU A 42 -0.21 27.49 -1.33
N GLY A 43 -0.18 26.17 -1.42
CA GLY A 43 -1.36 25.34 -1.15
C GLY A 43 -1.71 25.33 0.34
N LYS A 44 -2.99 25.06 0.68
CA LYS A 44 -3.55 25.12 2.05
C LYS A 44 -2.64 24.44 3.11
N LEU A 45 -2.26 23.18 2.88
CA LEU A 45 -1.36 22.40 3.75
C LEU A 45 0.04 23.02 3.96
N SER A 46 0.50 23.92 3.09
CA SER A 46 1.74 24.68 3.29
C SER A 46 1.51 25.93 4.13
N ILE A 47 0.38 26.61 3.95
CA ILE A 47 -0.04 27.78 4.75
C ILE A 47 -0.20 27.37 6.21
N GLU A 48 -0.96 26.30 6.49
CA GLU A 48 -1.12 25.72 7.84
C GLU A 48 0.22 25.46 8.53
N ARG A 49 1.17 24.87 7.79
CA ARG A 49 2.51 24.55 8.32
C ARG A 49 3.36 25.79 8.53
N TYR A 50 3.25 26.80 7.68
CA TYR A 50 3.97 28.07 7.83
C TYR A 50 3.42 28.83 9.04
N ASN A 51 2.10 28.94 9.18
CA ASN A 51 1.43 29.52 10.34
C ASN A 51 1.83 28.82 11.64
N ARG A 52 1.98 27.49 11.64
CA ARG A 52 2.46 26.75 12.82
C ARG A 52 3.88 27.11 13.24
N GLU A 53 4.85 27.13 12.32
CA GLU A 53 6.23 27.46 12.69
C GLU A 53 6.36 28.97 13.04
N LEU A 54 5.55 29.85 12.43
CA LEU A 54 5.43 31.26 12.84
C LEU A 54 4.83 31.44 14.24
N SER A 55 3.86 30.61 14.62
CA SER A 55 3.28 30.65 15.99
C SER A 55 4.30 30.17 17.03
N LEU A 56 5.14 29.19 16.69
CA LEU A 56 6.27 28.78 17.51
C LEU A 56 7.33 29.89 17.64
N TRP A 57 7.60 30.64 16.55
CA TRP A 57 8.47 31.81 16.61
C TRP A 57 7.89 32.90 17.53
N LYS A 58 6.63 33.29 17.38
CA LYS A 58 5.98 34.29 18.25
C LYS A 58 6.02 33.90 19.73
N ALA A 59 5.91 32.60 20.04
CA ALA A 59 6.04 32.10 21.41
C ALA A 59 7.49 32.18 21.95
N TYR A 60 8.48 31.96 21.08
CA TYR A 60 9.90 32.13 21.39
C TYR A 60 10.28 33.61 21.56
N GLU A 61 9.85 34.49 20.66
CA GLU A 61 10.06 35.94 20.69
C GLU A 61 9.45 36.58 21.95
N LYS A 62 8.27 36.11 22.40
CA LYS A 62 7.67 36.51 23.69
C LYS A 62 8.52 36.10 24.92
N LYS A 63 9.43 35.14 24.79
CA LYS A 63 10.38 34.73 25.83
C LYS A 63 11.77 35.35 25.67
N PHE A 64 12.13 35.76 24.46
CA PHE A 64 13.41 36.39 24.13
C PHE A 64 13.17 37.66 23.28
N PRO A 65 12.69 38.76 23.89
CA PRO A 65 12.36 39.99 23.17
C PRO A 65 13.57 40.56 22.41
N GLY A 66 13.33 41.17 21.24
CA GLY A 66 14.39 41.68 20.37
C GLY A 66 15.05 40.61 19.47
N SER A 67 14.67 39.33 19.61
CA SER A 67 15.11 38.27 18.70
C SER A 67 14.79 38.59 17.23
N THR A 68 15.78 38.53 16.36
CA THR A 68 15.61 38.60 14.89
C THR A 68 16.18 37.34 14.23
N PRO A 69 15.49 36.71 13.26
CA PRO A 69 16.04 35.55 12.54
C PRO A 69 17.10 35.93 11.49
N GLN A 70 17.40 37.23 11.36
CA GLN A 70 18.56 37.72 10.60
C GLN A 70 19.86 37.62 11.40
N ASP A 71 19.79 37.43 12.73
CA ASP A 71 20.95 37.14 13.57
C ASP A 71 21.24 35.63 13.63
N MET A 72 22.52 35.28 13.45
CA MET A 72 23.04 33.92 13.53
C MET A 72 22.84 33.30 14.92
N GLN A 73 23.06 34.05 16.00
CA GLN A 73 22.98 33.49 17.36
C GLN A 73 21.53 33.16 17.74
N THR A 74 20.61 34.07 17.45
CA THR A 74 19.16 33.90 17.59
C THR A 74 18.66 32.72 16.75
N LEU A 75 19.09 32.59 15.50
CA LEU A 75 18.64 31.50 14.63
C LEU A 75 19.21 30.13 15.06
N LYS A 76 20.47 30.08 15.52
CA LYS A 76 21.06 28.90 16.19
C LYS A 76 20.24 28.51 17.44
N HIS A 77 19.95 29.47 18.32
CA HIS A 77 19.19 29.21 19.55
C HIS A 77 17.74 28.79 19.28
N PHE A 78 17.08 29.37 18.27
CA PHE A 78 15.74 28.91 17.83
C PHE A 78 15.79 27.48 17.27
N ALA A 79 16.85 27.10 16.54
CA ALA A 79 17.01 25.69 16.13
C ALA A 79 17.18 24.74 17.33
N GLU A 80 17.89 25.14 18.39
CA GLU A 80 17.98 24.36 19.62
C GLU A 80 16.62 24.25 20.33
N PHE A 81 15.85 25.33 20.43
CA PHE A 81 14.47 25.30 20.91
C PHE A 81 13.60 24.33 20.11
N LEU A 82 13.65 24.37 18.77
CA LEU A 82 12.93 23.43 17.90
C LEU A 82 13.44 21.98 18.06
N GLY A 83 14.73 21.79 18.34
CA GLY A 83 15.35 20.49 18.60
C GLY A 83 14.92 19.87 19.93
N ARG A 84 14.84 20.67 21.00
CA ARG A 84 14.43 20.25 22.34
C ARG A 84 12.91 20.07 22.49
N SER A 85 12.10 20.75 21.66
CA SER A 85 10.63 20.75 21.78
C SER A 85 9.89 19.82 20.80
N LYS A 86 10.51 19.38 19.70
CA LYS A 86 9.83 18.53 18.69
C LYS A 86 10.09 17.05 18.94
N LEU A 87 9.03 16.29 19.20
CA LEU A 87 9.09 14.84 19.31
C LEU A 87 9.49 14.16 17.99
N GLY A 88 10.37 13.18 18.08
CA GLY A 88 10.82 12.31 17.02
C GLY A 88 9.75 11.32 16.53
N ARG A 89 10.06 10.62 15.42
CA ARG A 89 9.14 9.67 14.75
C ARG A 89 9.82 8.37 14.31
N LEU A 90 11.08 8.16 14.68
CA LEU A 90 11.77 6.89 14.52
C LEU A 90 11.74 6.19 15.88
N PRO A 91 11.48 4.87 15.94
CA PRO A 91 11.62 4.11 17.18
C PRO A 91 13.08 4.11 17.63
N GLN A 92 13.31 4.03 18.93
CA GLN A 92 14.62 3.97 19.57
C GLN A 92 14.58 2.87 20.64
N GLU A 93 15.72 2.22 20.87
CA GLU A 93 15.85 1.06 21.77
C GLU A 93 15.56 1.42 23.24
N ASP A 94 15.75 2.69 23.61
CA ASP A 94 15.47 3.26 24.93
C ASP A 94 14.10 3.96 25.03
N GLY A 95 13.25 3.80 24.01
CA GLY A 95 11.92 4.43 23.92
C GLY A 95 11.92 5.94 23.69
N LYS A 96 13.08 6.62 23.62
CA LYS A 96 13.13 8.09 23.49
C LYS A 96 12.62 8.55 22.13
N GLN A 97 11.92 9.69 22.12
CA GLN A 97 11.43 10.33 20.90
C GLN A 97 12.33 11.49 20.48
N ILE A 98 13.62 11.22 20.25
CA ILE A 98 14.58 12.25 19.79
C ILE A 98 14.33 12.56 18.29
N PRO A 99 14.23 13.84 17.87
CA PRO A 99 14.06 14.19 16.46
C PRO A 99 15.34 13.95 15.65
N THR A 100 15.17 13.80 14.33
CA THR A 100 16.30 13.68 13.39
C THR A 100 16.78 15.07 12.97
N ALA A 101 18.09 15.22 12.70
CA ALA A 101 18.65 16.51 12.26
C ALA A 101 17.94 17.05 10.99
N GLY A 102 17.65 16.16 10.03
CA GLY A 102 16.87 16.49 8.84
C GLY A 102 15.41 16.93 9.12
N SER A 103 14.83 16.54 10.26
CA SER A 103 13.50 17.02 10.70
C SER A 103 13.57 18.45 11.23
N ILE A 104 14.61 18.78 11.99
CA ILE A 104 14.87 20.13 12.51
C ILE A 104 15.26 21.08 11.36
N ARG A 105 16.18 20.67 10.48
CA ARG A 105 16.53 21.40 9.23
C ARG A 105 15.30 21.64 8.35
N GLY A 106 14.41 20.65 8.26
CA GLY A 106 13.14 20.77 7.56
C GLY A 106 12.13 21.73 8.20
N ALA A 107 12.16 21.90 9.53
CA ALA A 107 11.35 22.87 10.25
C ALA A 107 11.93 24.29 10.14
N MET A 108 13.24 24.45 10.33
CA MET A 108 13.93 25.74 10.20
C MET A 108 13.73 26.32 8.79
N ARG A 109 13.89 25.52 7.72
CA ARG A 109 13.59 25.97 6.35
C ARG A 109 12.15 26.45 6.17
N ARG A 110 11.16 25.80 6.80
CA ARG A 110 9.76 26.26 6.78
C ARG A 110 9.58 27.58 7.50
N PHE A 111 10.21 27.73 8.68
CA PHE A 111 10.19 28.97 9.43
C PHE A 111 10.78 30.14 8.62
N CYS A 112 12.01 30.03 8.10
CA CYS A 112 12.62 31.10 7.31
C CYS A 112 11.74 31.51 6.12
N ASN A 113 11.27 30.52 5.33
CA ASN A 113 10.38 30.76 4.18
C ASN A 113 9.03 31.38 4.56
N ALA A 114 8.55 31.18 5.79
CA ALA A 114 7.32 31.76 6.31
C ALA A 114 7.54 33.18 6.86
N TRP A 115 8.63 33.40 7.60
CA TRP A 115 8.98 34.70 8.18
C TRP A 115 9.27 35.74 7.10
N GLU A 116 10.06 35.39 6.08
CA GLU A 116 10.33 36.28 4.94
C GLU A 116 9.05 36.64 4.15
N ARG A 117 8.09 35.70 4.05
CA ARG A 117 6.79 35.95 3.41
C ARG A 117 5.90 36.87 4.22
N ALA A 118 5.98 36.81 5.55
CA ALA A 118 5.17 37.63 6.45
C ALA A 118 5.72 39.04 6.66
N ASN A 119 7.04 39.22 6.55
CA ASN A 119 7.73 40.50 6.82
C ASN A 119 8.25 41.19 5.55
N HIS A 120 8.06 40.60 4.37
CA HIS A 120 8.59 41.05 3.07
C HIS A 120 10.13 41.25 3.03
N ALA A 121 10.84 40.71 4.01
CA ALA A 121 12.28 40.81 4.20
C ALA A 121 13.01 39.52 3.78
N HIS A 122 14.35 39.55 3.86
CA HIS A 122 15.24 38.43 3.53
C HIS A 122 16.13 38.09 4.75
N ILE A 123 16.44 36.81 4.94
CA ILE A 123 17.44 36.34 5.92
C ILE A 123 18.75 36.13 5.16
N SER A 124 19.90 36.63 5.63
CA SER A 124 21.15 36.53 4.85
C SER A 124 21.45 35.10 4.42
N LEU A 125 21.96 34.91 3.20
CA LEU A 125 22.31 33.59 2.68
C LEU A 125 23.35 32.89 3.56
N ASP A 126 24.26 33.63 4.19
CA ASP A 126 25.26 33.07 5.11
C ASP A 126 24.57 32.49 6.34
N VAL A 127 23.61 33.23 6.91
CA VAL A 127 22.78 32.79 8.04
C VAL A 127 21.93 31.56 7.66
N GLU A 128 21.22 31.56 6.52
CA GLU A 128 20.42 30.38 6.11
C GLU A 128 21.30 29.15 5.83
N ARG A 129 22.47 29.34 5.20
CA ARG A 129 23.39 28.25 4.84
C ARG A 129 24.06 27.64 6.07
N SER A 130 24.56 28.45 7.00
CA SER A 130 25.20 27.99 8.25
C SER A 130 24.28 27.18 9.15
N MET A 131 22.95 27.35 9.04
CA MET A 131 22.00 26.55 9.83
C MET A 131 22.06 25.05 9.51
N ALA A 132 22.38 24.64 8.28
CA ALA A 132 22.40 23.22 7.94
C ALA A 132 23.60 22.47 8.57
N PRO A 133 24.86 22.94 8.44
CA PRO A 133 25.99 22.40 9.21
C PRO A 133 25.77 22.45 10.72
N TYR A 134 25.27 23.56 11.26
CA TYR A 134 25.00 23.69 12.70
C TYR A 134 24.04 22.60 13.22
N ILE A 135 22.94 22.35 12.49
CA ILE A 135 21.92 21.36 12.88
C ILE A 135 22.42 19.91 12.76
N GLU A 136 23.42 19.63 11.91
CA GLU A 136 23.94 18.28 11.64
C GLU A 136 25.28 17.97 12.35
N GLY A 137 26.03 19.00 12.77
CA GLY A 137 27.21 18.95 13.64
C GLY A 137 26.88 19.39 15.07
N GLU A 138 27.32 20.60 15.46
CA GLU A 138 27.23 21.19 16.82
C GLU A 138 25.95 20.84 17.59
N LEU A 139 24.77 21.11 17.01
CA LEU A 139 23.50 20.88 17.69
C LEU A 139 23.17 19.39 17.80
N ALA A 140 23.50 18.59 16.78
CA ALA A 140 23.25 17.16 16.80
C ALA A 140 24.06 16.45 17.88
N GLU A 141 25.29 16.92 18.15
CA GLU A 141 26.09 16.45 19.29
C GLU A 141 25.57 17.00 20.61
N LYS A 142 25.27 18.31 20.71
CA LYS A 142 24.80 18.95 21.94
C LYS A 142 23.49 18.38 22.51
N ILE A 143 22.56 17.93 21.65
CA ILE A 143 21.24 17.40 22.08
C ILE A 143 20.90 16.00 21.51
N GLY A 144 21.89 15.29 20.94
CA GLY A 144 21.74 13.89 20.51
C GLY A 144 20.87 13.67 19.27
N LEU A 145 20.72 14.65 18.36
CA LEU A 145 19.85 14.51 17.19
C LEU A 145 20.28 13.33 16.30
N LEU A 146 19.31 12.52 15.88
CA LEU A 146 19.61 11.37 15.02
C LEU A 146 20.12 11.83 13.64
N LYS A 147 21.40 11.53 13.36
CA LYS A 147 22.10 11.82 12.10
C LYS A 147 22.58 10.55 11.36
N GLY A 148 23.07 10.72 10.13
CA GLY A 148 23.52 9.62 9.28
C GLY A 148 22.48 8.52 9.08
N LYS A 149 22.91 7.25 9.02
CA LYS A 149 22.02 6.08 8.89
C LYS A 149 20.99 5.98 10.04
N LYS A 150 21.35 6.38 11.27
CA LYS A 150 20.43 6.39 12.43
C LYS A 150 19.30 7.42 12.28
N GLY A 151 19.53 8.51 11.55
CA GLY A 151 18.53 9.53 11.21
C GLY A 151 17.58 9.18 10.07
N LEU A 152 17.65 7.98 9.49
CA LEU A 152 16.88 7.55 8.33
C LEU A 152 16.00 6.33 8.63
N ARG A 153 14.71 6.41 8.27
CA ARG A 153 13.83 5.23 8.25
C ARG A 153 14.31 4.25 7.18
N LYS A 154 14.48 2.97 7.54
CA LYS A 154 14.77 1.87 6.59
C LYS A 154 13.77 1.92 5.41
N LYS A 155 14.29 1.85 4.18
CA LYS A 155 13.47 1.83 2.95
C LYS A 155 12.97 0.39 2.73
N ALA A 156 11.66 0.17 2.89
CA ALA A 156 11.01 -1.05 2.42
C ALA A 156 10.69 -0.95 0.91
N PHE A 157 10.62 -2.08 0.20
CA PHE A 157 10.30 -2.16 -1.23
C PHE A 157 9.18 -3.18 -1.46
N ILE A 158 8.42 -3.02 -2.55
CA ILE A 158 7.46 -4.04 -3.00
C ILE A 158 7.93 -4.57 -4.35
N THR A 159 8.82 -5.54 -4.24
CA THR A 159 9.28 -6.49 -5.26
C THR A 159 8.12 -7.26 -5.89
N ILE A 160 8.40 -7.99 -6.97
CA ILE A 160 7.37 -8.80 -7.64
C ILE A 160 6.81 -9.86 -6.67
N GLU A 161 7.66 -10.53 -5.90
CA GLU A 161 7.28 -11.47 -4.83
C GLU A 161 6.32 -10.82 -3.82
N ASN A 162 6.69 -9.66 -3.27
CA ASN A 162 5.89 -8.96 -2.26
C ASN A 162 4.53 -8.50 -2.83
N TYR A 163 4.50 -8.09 -4.09
CA TYR A 163 3.26 -7.76 -4.81
C TYR A 163 2.35 -8.99 -4.98
N VAL A 164 2.90 -10.14 -5.36
CA VAL A 164 2.15 -11.42 -5.44
C VAL A 164 1.61 -11.81 -4.06
N HIS A 165 2.42 -11.74 -3.00
CA HIS A 165 1.96 -12.01 -1.64
C HIS A 165 0.81 -11.10 -1.18
N MET A 166 0.83 -9.81 -1.57
CA MET A 166 -0.31 -8.92 -1.32
C MET A 166 -1.56 -9.35 -2.09
N GLN A 167 -1.46 -9.56 -3.42
CA GLN A 167 -2.61 -9.94 -4.25
C GLN A 167 -3.20 -11.29 -3.84
N ASN A 168 -2.36 -12.27 -3.53
CA ASN A 168 -2.80 -13.59 -3.07
C ASN A 168 -3.58 -13.47 -1.75
N ARG A 169 -3.03 -12.73 -0.77
CA ARG A 169 -3.75 -12.46 0.48
C ARG A 169 -5.06 -11.73 0.28
N LEU A 170 -5.18 -10.83 -0.70
CA LEU A 170 -6.42 -10.07 -0.97
C LEU A 170 -7.57 -10.95 -1.46
N TRP A 171 -7.26 -11.96 -2.28
CA TRP A 171 -8.24 -12.76 -3.00
C TRP A 171 -8.51 -14.14 -2.38
N THR A 172 -7.50 -14.76 -1.76
CA THR A 172 -7.71 -15.95 -0.92
C THR A 172 -7.96 -15.53 0.53
N ASN A 173 -6.97 -15.65 1.41
CA ASN A 173 -7.19 -15.73 2.85
C ASN A 173 -7.31 -14.35 3.53
N ASP A 174 -7.97 -13.37 2.92
CA ASP A 174 -8.22 -12.08 3.58
C ASP A 174 -9.33 -12.19 4.63
N PHE A 175 -8.97 -11.96 5.88
CA PHE A 175 -9.90 -11.89 7.00
C PHE A 175 -10.62 -10.53 7.13
N HIS A 176 -10.31 -9.54 6.31
CA HIS A 176 -11.00 -8.24 6.34
C HIS A 176 -12.40 -8.32 5.71
N ASP A 177 -13.42 -7.95 6.48
CA ASP A 177 -14.76 -7.73 5.94
C ASP A 177 -14.84 -6.33 5.33
N TYR A 178 -14.82 -6.27 4.00
CA TYR A 178 -14.99 -5.04 3.25
C TYR A 178 -16.45 -4.57 3.33
N VAL A 179 -16.68 -3.27 3.46
CA VAL A 179 -18.04 -2.68 3.46
C VAL A 179 -18.81 -3.01 2.18
N HIS A 180 -18.10 -3.15 1.06
CA HIS A 180 -18.57 -3.64 -0.23
C HIS A 180 -17.43 -4.38 -0.94
N GLU A 181 -17.70 -5.49 -1.64
CA GLU A 181 -16.64 -6.23 -2.36
C GLU A 181 -16.06 -5.42 -3.53
N GLY A 182 -16.80 -4.47 -4.09
CA GLY A 182 -16.28 -3.48 -5.04
C GLY A 182 -15.09 -2.68 -4.50
N SER A 183 -14.99 -2.45 -3.19
CA SER A 183 -13.80 -1.84 -2.59
C SER A 183 -12.60 -2.79 -2.51
N ARG A 184 -12.78 -4.11 -2.68
CA ARG A 184 -11.68 -5.07 -2.87
C ARG A 184 -11.16 -4.99 -4.30
N VAL A 185 -12.08 -4.98 -5.28
CA VAL A 185 -11.79 -4.83 -6.72
C VAL A 185 -11.02 -3.53 -6.99
N ASP A 186 -11.54 -2.40 -6.51
CA ASP A 186 -10.90 -1.09 -6.66
C ASP A 186 -9.52 -1.05 -5.97
N ASN A 187 -9.33 -1.73 -4.83
CA ASN A 187 -8.04 -1.77 -4.14
C ASN A 187 -6.98 -2.60 -4.89
N ALA A 188 -7.38 -3.68 -5.56
CA ALA A 188 -6.50 -4.43 -6.47
C ALA A 188 -6.07 -3.55 -7.65
N ASN A 189 -7.02 -2.87 -8.30
CA ASN A 189 -6.76 -1.99 -9.44
C ASN A 189 -5.89 -0.78 -9.05
N LEU A 190 -6.12 -0.17 -7.89
CA LEU A 190 -5.29 0.91 -7.36
C LEU A 190 -3.83 0.47 -7.11
N LEU A 191 -3.59 -0.74 -6.58
CA LEU A 191 -2.23 -1.27 -6.44
C LEU A 191 -1.57 -1.47 -7.81
N ASN A 192 -2.25 -2.15 -8.73
CA ASN A 192 -1.77 -2.39 -10.10
C ASN A 192 -1.39 -1.06 -10.78
N THR A 193 -2.29 -0.08 -10.73
CA THR A 193 -2.07 1.25 -11.31
C THR A 193 -0.92 1.99 -10.62
N HIS A 194 -0.73 1.87 -9.30
CA HIS A 194 0.45 2.40 -8.61
C HIS A 194 1.77 1.75 -9.06
N CYS A 195 1.79 0.43 -9.27
CA CYS A 195 2.94 -0.30 -9.80
C CYS A 195 3.30 0.19 -11.21
N TYR A 196 2.33 0.24 -12.11
CA TYR A 196 2.59 0.43 -13.55
C TYR A 196 2.76 1.89 -13.99
N THR A 197 2.38 2.88 -13.17
CA THR A 197 2.44 4.31 -13.52
C THR A 197 3.38 5.14 -12.62
N SER A 198 3.86 4.56 -11.53
CA SER A 198 4.47 5.24 -10.39
C SER A 198 3.60 6.33 -9.71
N ALA A 199 2.33 6.52 -10.10
CA ALA A 199 1.50 7.64 -9.66
C ALA A 199 1.42 7.75 -8.13
N ARG A 200 1.33 8.98 -7.61
CA ARG A 200 1.25 9.23 -6.17
C ARG A 200 -0.21 9.07 -5.71
N CYS A 201 -0.43 8.76 -4.42
CA CYS A 201 -1.75 8.44 -3.86
C CYS A 201 -2.89 9.36 -4.34
N GLN A 202 -2.73 10.68 -4.17
CA GLN A 202 -3.72 11.68 -4.58
C GLN A 202 -4.00 11.67 -6.10
N GLU A 203 -2.98 11.38 -6.91
CA GLU A 203 -3.04 11.41 -8.38
C GLU A 203 -3.90 10.26 -8.96
N LEU A 204 -4.15 9.19 -8.19
CA LEU A 204 -5.11 8.12 -8.54
C LEU A 204 -6.44 8.26 -7.79
N CYS A 205 -6.38 8.55 -6.49
CA CYS A 205 -7.57 8.67 -5.63
C CYS A 205 -8.54 9.78 -6.05
N GLN A 206 -8.08 10.74 -6.86
CA GLN A 206 -8.89 11.85 -7.37
C GLN A 206 -9.04 11.82 -8.90
N ALA A 207 -8.72 10.68 -9.55
CA ALA A 207 -8.88 10.52 -10.98
C ALA A 207 -10.37 10.37 -11.38
N THR A 208 -10.71 10.97 -12.52
CA THR A 208 -12.03 11.05 -13.15
C THR A 208 -12.02 10.32 -14.50
N TYR A 209 -13.17 10.06 -15.10
CA TYR A 209 -13.22 9.43 -16.43
C TYR A 209 -12.65 10.35 -17.53
N ARG A 210 -12.72 11.68 -17.35
CA ARG A 210 -12.01 12.67 -18.19
C ARG A 210 -10.50 12.44 -18.24
N ASP A 211 -9.89 11.92 -17.17
CA ASP A 211 -8.45 11.61 -17.09
C ASP A 211 -8.08 10.32 -17.85
N LEU A 212 -9.06 9.62 -18.43
CA LEU A 212 -8.91 8.37 -19.14
C LEU A 212 -9.26 8.53 -20.63
N GLN A 213 -8.60 7.75 -21.48
CA GLN A 213 -8.96 7.59 -22.88
C GLN A 213 -8.83 6.11 -23.27
N CYS A 214 -9.94 5.47 -23.60
CA CYS A 214 -9.95 4.08 -24.05
C CYS A 214 -10.05 4.00 -25.58
N ILE A 215 -9.22 3.16 -26.19
CA ILE A 215 -9.28 2.86 -27.63
C ILE A 215 -9.30 1.35 -27.84
N LEU A 216 -9.92 0.92 -28.93
CA LEU A 216 -9.84 -0.44 -29.44
C LEU A 216 -9.03 -0.41 -30.75
N SER A 217 -7.97 -1.19 -30.85
CA SER A 217 -6.99 -1.14 -31.94
C SER A 217 -6.57 -2.53 -32.40
N TRP A 218 -5.94 -2.64 -33.56
CA TRP A 218 -5.38 -3.92 -34.01
C TRP A 218 -4.02 -4.20 -33.34
N LYS A 219 -3.82 -5.44 -32.89
CA LYS A 219 -2.51 -6.04 -32.54
C LYS A 219 -2.46 -7.45 -33.09
N ASP A 220 -1.47 -7.73 -33.93
CA ASP A 220 -1.17 -9.06 -34.50
C ASP A 220 -2.41 -9.77 -35.10
N GLY A 221 -3.23 -9.00 -35.82
CA GLY A 221 -4.47 -9.48 -36.46
C GLY A 221 -5.68 -9.62 -35.52
N ARG A 222 -5.57 -9.24 -34.25
CA ARG A 222 -6.64 -9.35 -33.24
C ARG A 222 -7.04 -7.97 -32.69
N PRO A 223 -8.30 -7.78 -32.26
CA PRO A 223 -8.70 -6.59 -31.51
C PRO A 223 -7.99 -6.52 -30.15
N GLU A 224 -7.58 -5.32 -29.75
CA GLU A 224 -6.91 -5.03 -28.48
C GLU A 224 -7.41 -3.71 -27.89
N PHE A 225 -7.92 -3.74 -26.65
CA PHE A 225 -8.16 -2.52 -25.87
C PHE A 225 -6.83 -1.93 -25.37
N ARG A 226 -6.70 -0.61 -25.48
CA ARG A 226 -5.62 0.16 -24.84
C ARG A 226 -6.23 1.33 -24.09
N LEU A 227 -5.81 1.53 -22.85
CA LEU A 227 -6.27 2.62 -22.00
C LEU A 227 -5.10 3.57 -21.74
N LYS A 228 -5.27 4.86 -22.03
CA LYS A 228 -4.35 5.91 -21.59
C LYS A 228 -4.90 6.57 -20.33
N PHE A 229 -4.08 6.66 -19.29
CA PHE A 229 -4.37 7.43 -18.08
C PHE A 229 -3.45 8.66 -18.00
N THR A 230 -4.06 9.84 -17.92
CA THR A 230 -3.38 11.13 -17.74
C THR A 230 -3.33 11.50 -16.27
N ARG A 231 -2.15 11.78 -15.72
CA ARG A 231 -2.01 12.21 -14.32
C ARG A 231 -2.28 13.71 -14.16
N GLU A 232 -3.51 14.12 -14.44
CA GLU A 232 -3.95 15.53 -14.49
C GLU A 232 -3.55 16.30 -13.22
N ILE A 233 -3.87 15.75 -12.06
CA ILE A 233 -3.33 16.22 -10.78
C ILE A 233 -1.89 15.72 -10.66
N CYS A 234 -0.90 16.53 -11.08
CA CYS A 234 0.51 16.18 -10.98
C CYS A 234 1.32 17.12 -10.08
N LYS A 235 2.21 16.55 -9.24
CA LYS A 235 3.14 17.37 -8.47
C LYS A 235 4.25 17.95 -9.35
N ALA A 236 4.25 19.29 -9.44
CA ALA A 236 5.29 20.14 -10.04
C ALA A 236 5.34 20.19 -11.58
N THR A 237 4.26 19.79 -12.26
CA THR A 237 4.01 20.08 -13.67
C THR A 237 2.51 20.32 -13.88
N ASP A 238 2.19 21.37 -14.62
CA ASP A 238 0.87 21.92 -14.94
C ASP A 238 0.73 22.22 -16.46
N ILE A 239 1.74 21.86 -17.25
CA ILE A 239 1.83 22.08 -18.71
C ILE A 239 2.16 20.77 -19.45
N ASN A 240 2.83 19.83 -18.77
CA ASN A 240 3.21 18.53 -19.31
C ASN A 240 2.95 17.46 -18.24
N GLN A 241 1.70 17.07 -18.01
CA GLN A 241 1.41 15.92 -17.16
C GLN A 241 1.90 14.61 -17.85
N PRO A 242 2.34 13.60 -17.07
CA PRO A 242 2.64 12.28 -17.63
C PRO A 242 1.35 11.53 -17.99
N GLU A 243 1.31 11.02 -19.21
CA GLU A 243 0.33 10.05 -19.69
C GLU A 243 0.95 8.64 -19.63
N HIS A 244 0.16 7.64 -19.23
CA HIS A 244 0.59 6.25 -19.13
C HIS A 244 -0.37 5.32 -19.89
N PRO A 245 0.10 4.58 -20.90
CA PRO A 245 -0.70 3.59 -21.60
C PRO A 245 -0.70 2.22 -20.89
N PHE A 246 -1.85 1.55 -20.93
CA PHE A 246 -2.05 0.15 -20.60
C PHE A 246 -2.44 -0.63 -21.85
N ALA A 247 -1.98 -1.88 -21.96
CA ALA A 247 -2.28 -2.82 -23.03
C ALA A 247 -3.15 -3.96 -22.50
N GLU A 248 -4.06 -4.47 -23.34
CA GLU A 248 -4.80 -5.71 -23.04
C GLU A 248 -3.87 -6.92 -23.20
N GLN A 249 -3.04 -6.93 -24.24
CA GLN A 249 -2.10 -8.02 -24.50
C GLN A 249 -0.73 -7.71 -23.88
N ILE A 250 -0.36 -8.46 -22.83
CA ILE A 250 0.94 -8.39 -22.15
C ILE A 250 1.51 -9.80 -22.07
N VAL A 251 2.80 -9.96 -22.37
CA VAL A 251 3.52 -11.24 -22.38
C VAL A 251 4.76 -11.14 -21.51
N GLY A 252 5.00 -12.15 -20.68
CA GLY A 252 6.17 -12.26 -19.80
C GLY A 252 7.37 -12.94 -20.48
N PRO A 253 8.51 -13.05 -19.76
CA PRO A 253 9.73 -13.69 -20.28
C PRO A 253 9.57 -15.19 -20.62
N ASP A 254 8.51 -15.82 -20.11
CA ASP A 254 8.12 -17.22 -20.33
C ASP A 254 7.16 -17.39 -21.53
N GLY A 255 6.88 -16.33 -22.29
CA GLY A 255 5.94 -16.36 -23.42
C GLY A 255 4.47 -16.43 -23.01
N LEU A 256 4.15 -16.38 -21.71
CA LEU A 256 2.79 -16.42 -21.17
C LEU A 256 2.35 -15.04 -20.67
N PRO A 257 1.05 -14.76 -20.60
CA PRO A 257 0.55 -13.55 -19.95
C PRO A 257 0.80 -13.62 -18.43
N PRO A 258 0.92 -12.48 -17.74
CA PRO A 258 0.97 -12.46 -16.28
C PRO A 258 -0.35 -12.99 -15.68
N PRO A 259 -0.36 -13.45 -14.41
CA PRO A 259 -1.58 -13.88 -13.73
C PRO A 259 -2.70 -12.83 -13.84
N LEU A 260 -3.96 -13.27 -13.89
CA LEU A 260 -5.10 -12.37 -14.07
C LEU A 260 -5.14 -11.22 -13.05
N PHE A 261 -4.74 -11.41 -11.78
CA PHE A 261 -4.62 -10.32 -10.79
C PHE A 261 -3.66 -9.18 -11.20
N ALA A 262 -2.75 -9.43 -12.14
CA ALA A 262 -1.74 -8.49 -12.65
C ALA A 262 -2.01 -8.00 -14.09
N GLN A 263 -3.15 -8.36 -14.68
CA GLN A 263 -3.54 -7.82 -15.99
C GLN A 263 -4.28 -6.49 -15.81
N PRO A 264 -3.76 -5.36 -16.33
CA PRO A 264 -4.35 -4.05 -16.07
C PRO A 264 -5.72 -3.92 -16.74
N MET A 265 -5.87 -4.32 -18.01
CA MET A 265 -7.14 -4.14 -18.73
C MET A 265 -8.28 -5.00 -18.18
N LEU A 266 -8.00 -6.14 -17.54
CA LEU A 266 -9.03 -6.91 -16.81
C LEU A 266 -9.69 -6.06 -15.71
N HIS A 267 -8.85 -5.43 -14.88
CA HIS A 267 -9.30 -4.58 -13.77
C HIS A 267 -9.91 -3.26 -14.24
N TRP A 268 -9.32 -2.66 -15.28
CA TRP A 268 -9.85 -1.43 -15.87
C TRP A 268 -11.20 -1.64 -16.54
N LEU A 269 -11.39 -2.71 -17.32
CA LEU A 269 -12.69 -3.02 -17.92
C LEU A 269 -13.72 -3.39 -16.85
N ALA A 270 -13.35 -4.10 -15.78
CA ALA A 270 -14.25 -4.33 -14.65
C ALA A 270 -14.67 -3.02 -13.95
N ASN A 271 -13.76 -2.06 -13.81
CA ASN A 271 -14.06 -0.75 -13.22
C ASN A 271 -14.93 0.14 -14.12
N VAL A 272 -14.72 0.10 -15.43
CA VAL A 272 -15.43 0.93 -16.41
C VAL A 272 -16.83 0.37 -16.72
N ILE A 273 -16.94 -0.95 -17.00
CA ILE A 273 -18.22 -1.59 -17.38
C ILE A 273 -19.19 -1.61 -16.19
N ALA A 274 -18.74 -2.02 -15.00
CA ALA A 274 -19.59 -2.01 -13.78
C ALA A 274 -19.89 -0.60 -13.23
N SER A 275 -19.57 0.45 -13.98
CA SER A 275 -19.94 1.83 -13.69
C SER A 275 -20.67 2.50 -14.86
N HIS A 276 -21.09 1.72 -15.87
CA HIS A 276 -21.82 2.18 -17.06
C HIS A 276 -21.17 3.42 -17.71
N ALA A 277 -19.84 3.37 -17.85
CA ALA A 277 -19.05 4.55 -18.20
C ALA A 277 -18.86 4.79 -19.70
N PHE A 278 -19.11 3.80 -20.55
CA PHE A 278 -19.13 3.97 -22.00
C PHE A 278 -20.47 4.56 -22.46
N ALA A 279 -20.46 5.38 -23.52
CA ALA A 279 -21.68 5.97 -24.07
C ALA A 279 -22.65 4.95 -24.69
N ASP A 280 -22.12 3.96 -25.42
CA ASP A 280 -22.91 3.03 -26.27
C ASP A 280 -22.97 1.57 -25.75
N PHE A 281 -22.31 1.24 -24.62
CA PHE A 281 -22.04 -0.16 -24.23
C PHE A 281 -22.28 -0.44 -22.74
N ASP A 282 -23.28 -1.28 -22.45
CA ASP A 282 -23.67 -1.72 -21.10
C ASP A 282 -23.10 -3.10 -20.70
N THR A 283 -22.81 -3.98 -21.68
CA THR A 283 -22.47 -5.39 -21.38
C THR A 283 -21.09 -5.82 -21.86
N VAL A 284 -20.56 -6.87 -21.20
CA VAL A 284 -19.30 -7.53 -21.57
C VAL A 284 -19.39 -8.11 -22.98
N GLU A 285 -20.53 -8.68 -23.35
CA GLU A 285 -20.80 -9.24 -24.68
C GLU A 285 -20.75 -8.17 -25.76
N GLN A 286 -21.43 -7.04 -25.56
CA GLN A 286 -21.45 -5.92 -26.50
C GLN A 286 -20.04 -5.41 -26.79
N ILE A 287 -19.24 -5.19 -25.74
CA ILE A 287 -17.92 -4.57 -25.89
C ILE A 287 -16.84 -5.54 -26.39
N LEU A 288 -16.86 -6.82 -26.00
CA LEU A 288 -15.86 -7.80 -26.45
C LEU A 288 -16.04 -8.22 -27.91
N VAL A 289 -17.25 -8.07 -28.49
CA VAL A 289 -17.55 -8.33 -29.91
C VAL A 289 -17.11 -7.17 -30.82
N LEU A 290 -16.71 -6.01 -30.28
CA LEU A 290 -16.26 -4.89 -31.09
C LEU A 290 -14.95 -5.20 -31.85
N GLU A 291 -14.90 -4.72 -33.09
CA GLU A 291 -13.69 -4.64 -33.92
C GLU A 291 -13.28 -3.16 -34.18
N PRO A 292 -11.97 -2.87 -34.32
CA PRO A 292 -11.51 -1.61 -34.90
C PRO A 292 -11.99 -1.49 -36.37
N PRO A 293 -12.16 -0.26 -36.90
CA PRO A 293 -12.68 -0.05 -38.25
C PRO A 293 -11.75 -0.65 -39.31
N LYS A 294 -12.30 -1.35 -40.32
CA LYS A 294 -11.53 -1.98 -41.40
C LYS A 294 -10.66 -1.01 -42.21
N ASN A 295 -11.02 0.28 -42.20
CA ASN A 295 -10.31 1.35 -42.91
C ASN A 295 -9.45 2.24 -41.97
N GLY A 296 -9.13 1.79 -40.75
CA GLY A 296 -8.37 2.57 -39.77
C GLY A 296 -7.69 1.74 -38.67
N ASN A 297 -6.74 2.37 -37.97
CA ASN A 297 -5.90 1.64 -37.01
C ASN A 297 -6.56 1.42 -35.63
N PHE A 298 -7.57 2.22 -35.28
CA PHE A 298 -8.27 2.16 -34.00
C PHE A 298 -9.67 2.78 -34.06
N ARG A 299 -10.51 2.44 -33.07
CA ARG A 299 -11.75 3.11 -32.67
C ARG A 299 -11.50 3.78 -31.31
N ILE A 300 -11.96 5.00 -31.10
CA ILE A 300 -12.05 5.59 -29.74
C ILE A 300 -13.35 5.09 -29.11
N LEU A 301 -13.32 4.73 -27.82
CA LEU A 301 -14.51 4.39 -27.06
C LEU A 301 -14.85 5.60 -26.18
N GLU A 302 -16.00 6.20 -26.45
CA GLU A 302 -16.41 7.47 -25.83
C GLU A 302 -17.08 7.24 -24.46
N TRP A 303 -16.87 8.19 -23.56
CA TRP A 303 -17.48 8.17 -22.22
C TRP A 303 -18.86 8.83 -22.25
N ALA A 304 -19.81 8.31 -21.49
CA ALA A 304 -21.09 8.98 -21.31
C ALA A 304 -20.91 10.39 -20.69
N ASP A 305 -21.63 11.40 -21.18
CA ASP A 305 -21.46 12.80 -20.74
C ASP A 305 -21.62 12.99 -19.23
N ASP A 306 -22.52 12.23 -18.61
CA ASP A 306 -22.78 12.31 -17.17
C ASP A 306 -21.71 11.59 -16.31
N VAL A 307 -20.79 10.81 -16.90
CA VAL A 307 -19.72 10.12 -16.15
C VAL A 307 -18.37 10.84 -16.17
N GLN A 308 -18.14 11.79 -17.08
CA GLN A 308 -16.80 12.35 -17.31
C GLN A 308 -16.15 12.91 -16.02
N GLU A 309 -16.94 13.59 -15.18
CA GLU A 309 -16.51 14.14 -13.88
C GLU A 309 -16.64 13.17 -12.69
N LYS A 310 -17.24 11.99 -12.88
CA LYS A 310 -17.40 11.00 -11.80
C LYS A 310 -16.02 10.40 -11.45
N PRO A 311 -15.76 10.10 -10.17
CA PRO A 311 -14.51 9.47 -9.76
C PRO A 311 -14.40 8.03 -10.26
N VAL A 312 -13.25 7.69 -10.84
CA VAL A 312 -12.90 6.33 -11.27
C VAL A 312 -12.82 5.36 -10.08
N PHE A 313 -12.35 5.88 -8.95
CA PHE A 313 -12.25 5.18 -7.67
C PHE A 313 -13.11 5.90 -6.63
N PRO A 314 -14.40 5.54 -6.49
CA PRO A 314 -15.30 6.12 -5.51
C PRO A 314 -15.02 5.64 -4.07
N GLU A 315 -15.61 6.33 -3.09
CA GLU A 315 -15.84 5.76 -1.76
C GLU A 315 -17.01 4.76 -1.79
N TRP A 316 -16.96 3.72 -0.95
CA TRP A 316 -17.93 2.62 -0.99
C TRP A 316 -18.81 2.58 0.27
N SER A 317 -20.11 2.49 0.04
CA SER A 317 -21.14 2.25 1.07
C SER A 317 -21.55 0.77 1.10
N SER A 318 -22.33 0.35 2.12
CA SER A 318 -22.87 -1.03 2.19
C SER A 318 -23.90 -1.38 1.10
N THR A 319 -24.17 -0.44 0.20
CA THR A 319 -25.19 -0.50 -0.86
C THR A 319 -24.62 -0.17 -2.26
N GLY A 320 -23.32 0.09 -2.38
CA GLY A 320 -22.67 0.45 -3.65
C GLY A 320 -21.75 1.68 -3.54
N PRO A 321 -21.25 2.20 -4.67
CA PRO A 321 -20.35 3.35 -4.71
C PRO A 321 -21.07 4.67 -4.34
N ILE A 322 -20.30 5.65 -3.87
CA ILE A 322 -20.72 7.01 -3.51
C ILE A 322 -20.09 7.98 -4.52
N THR A 323 -20.74 9.11 -4.80
CA THR A 323 -20.20 10.18 -5.67
C THR A 323 -18.90 10.83 -5.18
N LYS A 324 -18.46 10.56 -3.94
CA LYS A 324 -17.19 11.10 -3.39
C LYS A 324 -15.98 10.29 -3.91
N PRO A 325 -14.89 10.94 -4.36
CA PRO A 325 -13.64 10.26 -4.70
C PRO A 325 -12.99 9.62 -3.46
N LYS A 326 -12.36 8.45 -3.64
CA LYS A 326 -11.73 7.67 -2.56
C LYS A 326 -10.74 8.52 -1.76
N SER A 327 -10.97 8.72 -0.46
CA SER A 327 -10.08 9.53 0.38
C SER A 327 -8.61 9.03 0.34
N PRO A 328 -7.63 9.88 -0.06
CA PRO A 328 -6.21 9.49 -0.08
C PRO A 328 -5.68 9.08 1.30
N LYS A 329 -6.24 9.63 2.40
CA LYS A 329 -5.91 9.19 3.77
C LYS A 329 -6.40 7.76 4.01
N SER A 330 -7.63 7.46 3.60
CA SER A 330 -8.25 6.14 3.73
C SER A 330 -7.49 5.09 2.92
N TRP A 331 -7.15 5.37 1.66
CA TRP A 331 -6.37 4.45 0.83
C TRP A 331 -4.99 4.15 1.41
N VAL A 332 -4.26 5.14 1.93
CA VAL A 332 -2.96 4.91 2.58
C VAL A 332 -3.08 3.99 3.81
N SER A 333 -4.15 4.11 4.62
CA SER A 333 -4.41 3.16 5.70
C SER A 333 -4.73 1.78 5.15
N GLN A 334 -5.78 1.65 4.33
CA GLN A 334 -6.23 0.37 3.74
C GLN A 334 -5.08 -0.41 3.09
N PHE A 335 -4.17 0.28 2.39
CA PHE A 335 -2.98 -0.30 1.80
C PHE A 335 -1.94 -0.76 2.85
N SER A 336 -1.64 0.05 3.87
CA SER A 336 -0.74 -0.34 4.96
C SER A 336 -1.32 -1.50 5.76
N ASP A 337 -2.63 -1.48 6.02
CA ASP A 337 -3.34 -2.51 6.76
C ASP A 337 -3.38 -3.81 5.96
N TRP A 338 -3.59 -3.77 4.63
CA TRP A 338 -3.45 -4.93 3.75
C TRP A 338 -2.03 -5.50 3.76
N GLY A 339 -1.01 -4.64 3.76
CA GLY A 339 0.39 -5.05 3.96
C GLY A 339 0.58 -5.80 5.28
N ASN A 340 0.11 -5.24 6.41
CA ASN A 340 0.16 -5.91 7.70
C ASN A 340 -0.51 -7.30 7.62
N ARG A 341 -1.72 -7.39 7.05
CA ARG A 341 -2.47 -8.65 6.91
C ARG A 341 -1.75 -9.70 6.05
N ALA A 342 -0.91 -9.30 5.09
CA ALA A 342 -0.11 -10.21 4.26
C ALA A 342 1.19 -10.73 4.95
N GLY A 343 1.41 -10.36 6.22
CA GLY A 343 2.53 -10.80 7.04
C GLY A 343 3.74 -9.85 7.03
N PHE A 344 3.61 -8.65 6.46
CA PHE A 344 4.72 -7.68 6.42
C PHE A 344 4.86 -6.92 7.75
N THR A 345 5.99 -7.13 8.43
CA THR A 345 6.32 -6.44 9.69
C THR A 345 6.90 -5.04 9.46
N ALA A 346 7.53 -4.79 8.31
CA ALA A 346 7.97 -3.44 7.97
C ALA A 346 6.75 -2.59 7.61
N PRO A 347 6.61 -1.36 8.14
CA PRO A 347 5.46 -0.51 7.85
C PRO A 347 5.45 -0.06 6.38
N LEU A 348 4.70 -0.80 5.56
CA LEU A 348 4.54 -0.57 4.13
C LEU A 348 3.70 0.71 3.86
N GLY A 349 3.86 1.23 2.66
CA GLY A 349 3.10 2.38 2.17
C GLY A 349 3.40 2.57 0.69
N LEU A 350 2.54 3.31 -0.04
CA LEU A 350 2.59 3.44 -1.50
C LEU A 350 3.94 3.98 -2.05
N HIS A 351 4.76 4.61 -1.19
CA HIS A 351 6.15 4.97 -1.51
C HIS A 351 7.09 3.76 -1.69
N ALA A 352 6.77 2.57 -1.18
CA ALA A 352 7.53 1.33 -1.40
C ALA A 352 7.24 0.74 -2.80
N VAL A 353 5.97 0.73 -3.22
CA VAL A 353 5.56 0.41 -4.60
C VAL A 353 6.23 1.36 -5.59
N ARG A 354 6.10 2.67 -5.36
CA ARG A 354 6.74 3.70 -6.21
C ARG A 354 8.28 3.64 -6.17
N ARG A 355 8.89 3.03 -5.15
CA ARG A 355 10.34 2.79 -5.14
C ARG A 355 10.71 1.70 -6.13
N GLU A 356 10.09 0.53 -6.01
CA GLU A 356 10.41 -0.60 -6.87
C GLU A 356 10.08 -0.33 -8.34
N ALA A 357 8.93 0.29 -8.62
CA ALA A 357 8.55 0.69 -9.98
C ALA A 357 9.59 1.62 -10.65
N LEU A 358 10.29 2.46 -9.88
CA LEU A 358 11.34 3.34 -10.41
C LEU A 358 12.71 2.67 -10.51
N ILE A 359 12.96 1.60 -9.74
CA ILE A 359 14.14 0.76 -9.90
C ILE A 359 13.97 -0.13 -11.13
N LYS A 360 12.86 -0.87 -11.26
CA LYS A 360 12.57 -1.71 -12.44
C LYS A 360 12.56 -0.92 -13.76
N VAL A 361 12.05 0.32 -13.78
CA VAL A 361 12.09 1.17 -14.98
C VAL A 361 13.50 1.74 -15.25
N ASN A 362 14.35 1.89 -14.24
CA ASN A 362 15.77 2.24 -14.44
C ASN A 362 16.58 1.05 -14.98
N ASP A 363 16.39 -0.13 -14.39
CA ASP A 363 17.19 -1.33 -14.69
C ASP A 363 16.81 -1.94 -16.06
N ASN A 364 15.57 -1.75 -16.53
CA ASN A 364 15.11 -2.16 -17.87
C ASN A 364 15.65 -1.28 -19.03
N GLY A 365 16.78 -0.58 -18.86
CA GLY A 365 17.49 0.12 -19.93
C GLY A 365 16.83 1.40 -20.48
N TYR A 366 15.79 1.94 -19.84
CA TYR A 366 15.18 3.20 -20.27
C TYR A 366 16.11 4.39 -19.99
N SER A 367 16.14 5.37 -20.90
CA SER A 367 16.96 6.57 -20.69
C SER A 367 16.49 7.36 -19.46
N LEU A 368 17.44 8.01 -18.76
CA LEU A 368 17.14 8.79 -17.55
C LEU A 368 16.04 9.85 -17.77
N GLY A 369 15.93 10.43 -18.97
CA GLY A 369 14.84 11.33 -19.34
C GLY A 369 13.45 10.66 -19.35
N GLN A 370 13.36 9.40 -19.81
CA GLN A 370 12.13 8.59 -19.73
C GLN A 370 11.80 8.23 -18.27
N VAL A 371 12.79 7.79 -17.48
CA VAL A 371 12.60 7.48 -16.05
C VAL A 371 12.08 8.71 -15.29
N LEU A 372 12.65 9.90 -15.55
CA LEU A 372 12.24 11.16 -14.96
C LEU A 372 10.82 11.59 -15.40
N ARG A 373 10.46 11.41 -16.68
CA ARG A 373 9.10 11.69 -17.19
C ARG A 373 8.06 10.76 -16.57
N PHE A 374 8.30 9.44 -16.61
CA PHE A 374 7.47 8.42 -15.96
C PHE A 374 7.23 8.75 -14.47
N ALA A 375 8.31 9.14 -13.78
CA ALA A 375 8.24 9.52 -12.38
C ALA A 375 7.52 10.86 -12.10
N SER A 376 7.40 11.76 -13.09
CA SER A 376 7.23 13.20 -12.88
C SER A 376 8.24 13.78 -11.89
N GLN A 377 9.50 13.83 -12.29
CA GLN A 377 10.60 14.40 -11.52
C GLN A 377 11.51 15.26 -12.40
N ASN A 378 11.74 16.52 -12.00
CA ASN A 378 12.57 17.46 -12.78
C ASN A 378 14.02 17.54 -12.23
N ASN A 379 14.41 16.62 -11.35
CA ASN A 379 15.70 16.66 -10.63
C ASN A 379 16.16 15.23 -10.28
N THR A 380 17.32 14.85 -10.81
CA THR A 380 17.96 13.53 -10.65
C THR A 380 18.29 13.18 -9.21
N ASN A 381 18.72 14.15 -8.40
CA ASN A 381 19.05 13.94 -7.00
C ASN A 381 17.83 13.50 -6.17
N VAL A 382 16.60 13.75 -6.64
CA VAL A 382 15.38 13.23 -6.00
C VAL A 382 15.19 11.74 -6.29
N LEU A 383 15.47 11.28 -7.52
CA LEU A 383 15.46 9.86 -7.89
C LEU A 383 16.45 9.06 -7.03
N VAL A 384 17.73 9.47 -7.05
CA VAL A 384 18.82 8.81 -6.31
C VAL A 384 18.53 8.79 -4.80
N ASN A 385 18.38 9.96 -4.17
CA ASN A 385 18.30 10.02 -2.71
C ASN A 385 17.01 9.41 -2.14
N LYS A 386 15.86 9.58 -2.83
CA LYS A 386 14.55 9.20 -2.27
C LYS A 386 14.02 7.86 -2.76
N TYR A 387 14.40 7.40 -3.96
CA TYR A 387 13.80 6.22 -4.56
C TYR A 387 14.75 5.03 -4.69
N LEU A 388 15.99 5.22 -5.18
CA LEU A 388 16.96 4.12 -5.28
C LEU A 388 17.30 3.51 -3.91
N GLY A 389 17.72 2.25 -3.91
CA GLY A 389 18.14 1.52 -2.72
C GLY A 389 19.51 1.96 -2.18
N SER A 390 19.94 1.32 -1.09
CA SER A 390 21.36 1.24 -0.70
C SER A 390 21.99 -0.11 -1.07
N VAL A 391 21.17 -1.07 -1.50
CA VAL A 391 21.60 -2.29 -2.19
C VAL A 391 21.89 -1.89 -3.64
N SER A 392 23.07 -2.22 -4.15
CA SER A 392 23.42 -2.01 -5.56
C SER A 392 22.61 -2.95 -6.45
N THR A 393 22.19 -2.49 -7.63
CA THR A 393 21.63 -3.36 -8.69
C THR A 393 22.71 -3.86 -9.66
N ILE A 394 23.96 -3.46 -9.47
CA ILE A 394 25.12 -3.94 -10.23
C ILE A 394 25.60 -5.26 -9.62
N ASP A 395 25.58 -6.33 -10.41
CA ASP A 395 26.27 -7.58 -10.11
C ASP A 395 27.78 -7.40 -10.26
N GLY A 396 28.44 -7.02 -9.16
CA GLY A 396 29.89 -6.78 -9.14
C GLY A 396 30.70 -8.04 -9.44
N ALA A 397 30.25 -9.21 -9.00
CA ALA A 397 30.94 -10.48 -9.24
C ALA A 397 30.83 -10.90 -10.70
N GLY A 398 29.60 -10.90 -11.26
CA GLY A 398 29.39 -11.20 -12.67
C GLY A 398 30.07 -10.20 -13.61
N SER A 399 30.07 -8.92 -13.25
CA SER A 399 30.77 -7.88 -14.04
C SER A 399 32.28 -8.05 -14.04
N TYR A 400 32.89 -8.35 -12.88
CA TYR A 400 34.33 -8.53 -12.75
C TYR A 400 34.83 -9.82 -13.40
N LEU A 401 34.06 -10.90 -13.30
CA LEU A 401 34.40 -12.22 -13.84
C LEU A 401 33.93 -12.45 -15.30
N GLY A 402 33.36 -11.43 -15.96
CA GLY A 402 32.85 -11.54 -17.33
C GLY A 402 31.66 -12.51 -17.50
N MET A 403 30.94 -12.81 -16.42
CA MET A 403 29.84 -13.78 -16.39
C MET A 403 28.50 -13.14 -16.77
N LYS A 404 27.48 -13.99 -16.98
CA LYS A 404 26.10 -13.54 -17.20
C LYS A 404 25.57 -12.83 -15.94
N LEU A 405 25.37 -11.52 -16.05
CA LEU A 405 24.95 -10.65 -14.94
C LEU A 405 23.63 -11.09 -14.29
N ARG A 406 23.63 -11.12 -12.95
CA ARG A 406 22.47 -11.43 -12.10
C ARG A 406 21.71 -10.18 -11.64
N THR A 407 20.42 -10.12 -11.96
CA THR A 407 19.52 -9.01 -11.55
C THR A 407 18.61 -9.35 -10.36
N ASP A 408 18.60 -10.62 -9.95
CA ASP A 408 17.79 -11.20 -8.87
C ASP A 408 18.36 -10.88 -7.48
N LEU A 409 19.67 -11.03 -7.28
CA LEU A 409 20.39 -10.77 -6.01
C LEU A 409 19.94 -9.48 -5.32
N ALA A 410 19.84 -8.39 -6.09
CA ALA A 410 19.47 -7.08 -5.58
C ALA A 410 17.96 -6.98 -5.25
N GLU A 411 17.10 -7.74 -5.91
CA GLU A 411 15.67 -7.81 -5.61
C GLU A 411 15.41 -8.59 -4.33
N ASP A 412 16.10 -9.70 -4.07
CA ASP A 412 15.91 -10.52 -2.86
C ASP A 412 16.14 -9.71 -1.58
N PHE A 413 17.24 -8.95 -1.50
CA PHE A 413 17.51 -8.04 -0.37
C PHE A 413 16.50 -6.87 -0.30
N ARG A 414 15.93 -6.43 -1.43
CA ARG A 414 14.80 -5.48 -1.42
C ARG A 414 13.51 -6.16 -0.95
N SER A 415 13.31 -7.44 -1.22
CA SER A 415 12.14 -8.21 -0.78
C SER A 415 12.16 -8.41 0.73
N ALA A 416 13.30 -8.88 1.25
CA ALA A 416 13.57 -9.03 2.69
C ALA A 416 13.40 -7.71 3.48
N SER A 417 13.59 -6.55 2.85
CA SER A 417 13.37 -5.24 3.48
C SER A 417 11.91 -4.95 3.88
N ALA A 418 10.94 -5.71 3.35
CA ALA A 418 9.55 -5.67 3.78
C ALA A 418 9.28 -6.50 5.07
N GLY A 419 10.24 -7.33 5.48
CA GLY A 419 10.18 -8.11 6.72
C GLY A 419 8.96 -9.03 6.77
N ARG A 420 8.78 -9.88 5.76
CA ARG A 420 7.64 -10.80 5.73
C ARG A 420 7.85 -11.96 6.70
N ASN A 421 6.87 -12.19 7.56
CA ASN A 421 6.74 -13.41 8.36
C ASN A 421 5.44 -14.11 7.94
N PRO A 422 5.49 -15.28 7.26
CA PRO A 422 4.28 -16.00 6.83
C PRO A 422 3.36 -16.39 8.00
N GLY A 423 3.98 -16.80 9.12
CA GLY A 423 3.29 -17.22 10.34
C GLY A 423 3.00 -16.09 11.33
N LEU A 424 3.05 -14.82 10.92
CA LEU A 424 2.81 -13.66 11.80
C LEU A 424 1.46 -13.78 12.52
N GLN A 425 1.46 -13.65 13.85
CA GLN A 425 0.22 -13.62 14.63
C GLN A 425 -0.45 -12.24 14.59
N PHE A 426 -1.78 -12.22 14.61
CA PHE A 426 -2.62 -11.01 14.54
C PHE A 426 -3.40 -10.78 15.85
N SER A 427 -3.17 -11.63 16.84
CA SER A 427 -3.61 -11.58 18.24
C SER A 427 -2.39 -11.79 19.12
N LEU A 428 -2.50 -11.41 20.39
CA LEU A 428 -1.65 -12.00 21.41
C LEU A 428 -2.20 -13.40 21.75
N PRO A 429 -1.34 -14.41 22.01
CA PRO A 429 -1.74 -15.67 22.64
C PRO A 429 -2.51 -15.48 23.94
N ALA A 430 -3.31 -16.48 24.33
CA ALA A 430 -4.11 -16.47 25.56
C ALA A 430 -3.31 -16.05 26.81
N ARG A 431 -2.10 -16.60 26.94
CA ARG A 431 -1.16 -16.33 28.04
C ARG A 431 -0.69 -14.88 28.07
N GLU A 432 -0.22 -14.37 26.93
CA GLU A 432 0.23 -12.98 26.77
C GLU A 432 -0.90 -11.98 27.04
N ILE A 433 -2.15 -12.35 26.75
CA ILE A 433 -3.34 -11.58 27.11
C ILE A 433 -3.59 -11.58 28.63
N GLU A 434 -3.37 -12.69 29.34
CA GLU A 434 -3.51 -12.74 30.80
C GLU A 434 -2.41 -11.96 31.51
N GLU A 435 -1.15 -12.12 31.07
CA GLU A 435 0.00 -11.37 31.58
C GLU A 435 -0.20 -9.85 31.37
N LEU A 436 -0.65 -9.43 30.18
CA LEU A 436 -0.99 -8.04 29.91
C LEU A 436 -2.14 -7.53 30.80
N ARG A 437 -3.21 -8.30 30.97
CA ARG A 437 -4.37 -7.93 31.79
C ARG A 437 -4.06 -7.82 33.28
N SER A 438 -3.01 -8.51 33.71
CA SER A 438 -2.48 -8.47 35.08
C SER A 438 -1.50 -7.31 35.32
N SER A 439 -1.10 -6.58 34.26
CA SER A 439 -0.16 -5.46 34.38
C SER A 439 -0.78 -4.24 35.08
N PRO A 440 0.00 -3.48 35.89
CA PRO A 440 -0.50 -2.27 36.56
C PRO A 440 -1.05 -1.19 35.62
N GLU A 441 -0.46 -1.00 34.42
CA GLU A 441 -0.99 -0.08 33.40
C GLU A 441 -2.41 -0.49 32.97
N TYR A 442 -2.61 -1.77 32.62
CA TYR A 442 -3.90 -2.26 32.14
C TYR A 442 -4.98 -2.24 33.23
N LEU A 443 -4.62 -2.58 34.47
CA LEU A 443 -5.51 -2.52 35.63
C LEU A 443 -5.94 -1.08 35.92
N THR A 444 -4.99 -0.13 35.95
CA THR A 444 -5.28 1.30 36.17
C THR A 444 -6.21 1.88 35.10
N LEU A 445 -5.96 1.57 33.82
CA LEU A 445 -6.83 1.99 32.72
C LEU A 445 -8.24 1.37 32.85
N THR A 446 -8.34 0.11 33.26
CA THR A 446 -9.62 -0.58 33.45
C THR A 446 -10.40 -0.04 34.65
N GLU A 447 -9.72 0.28 35.76
CA GLU A 447 -10.33 1.00 36.88
C GLU A 447 -10.86 2.37 36.46
N ASN A 448 -10.08 3.14 35.68
CA ASN A 448 -10.49 4.47 35.22
C ASN A 448 -11.71 4.39 34.31
N ILE A 449 -11.77 3.40 33.40
CA ILE A 449 -12.97 3.10 32.59
C ILE A 449 -14.18 2.79 33.48
N ASN A 450 -14.01 1.96 34.53
CA ASN A 450 -15.10 1.63 35.45
C ASN A 450 -15.57 2.86 36.25
N LYS A 451 -14.64 3.68 36.77
CA LYS A 451 -14.94 4.94 37.47
C LYS A 451 -15.70 5.93 36.58
N ILE A 452 -15.38 6.00 35.28
CA ILE A 452 -16.12 6.85 34.32
C ILE A 452 -17.52 6.26 34.03
N ASN A 453 -17.66 4.94 33.89
CA ASN A 453 -18.96 4.31 33.67
C ASN A 453 -19.92 4.54 34.85
N SER A 454 -19.48 4.38 36.10
CA SER A 454 -20.35 4.66 37.26
C SER A 454 -20.70 6.14 37.43
N LYS A 455 -19.89 7.07 36.88
CA LYS A 455 -20.28 8.48 36.75
C LYS A 455 -21.33 8.71 35.65
N LEU A 456 -21.21 8.03 34.52
CA LEU A 456 -22.23 8.09 33.45
C LEU A 456 -23.57 7.48 33.89
N GLU A 457 -23.55 6.49 34.79
CA GLU A 457 -24.76 5.91 35.40
C GLU A 457 -25.44 6.84 36.44
N THR A 458 -24.75 7.89 36.90
CA THR A 458 -25.24 8.79 37.97
C THR A 458 -25.37 10.26 37.56
N SER A 459 -24.72 10.71 36.49
CA SER A 459 -24.84 12.07 35.95
C SER A 459 -26.16 12.27 35.23
N THR A 460 -26.82 13.41 35.49
CA THR A 460 -28.08 13.82 34.86
C THR A 460 -27.93 15.01 33.91
N LEU A 461 -26.71 15.55 33.74
CA LEU A 461 -26.43 16.74 32.94
C LEU A 461 -25.82 16.35 31.58
N LEU A 462 -26.44 16.79 30.49
CA LEU A 462 -26.04 16.42 29.12
C LEU A 462 -24.59 16.82 28.79
N GLU A 463 -24.12 17.98 29.27
CA GLU A 463 -22.74 18.45 29.06
C GLU A 463 -21.72 17.58 29.81
N GLU A 464 -22.01 17.22 31.08
CA GLU A 464 -21.16 16.33 31.88
C GLU A 464 -21.13 14.92 31.26
N GLN A 465 -22.30 14.38 30.86
CA GLN A 465 -22.37 13.12 30.14
C GLN A 465 -21.51 13.15 28.86
N THR A 466 -21.64 14.19 28.04
CA THR A 466 -20.83 14.35 26.80
C THR A 466 -19.32 14.38 27.10
N GLN A 467 -18.91 15.08 28.17
CA GLN A 467 -17.51 15.14 28.59
C GLN A 467 -17.01 13.78 29.12
N LEU A 468 -17.81 13.08 29.92
CA LEU A 468 -17.51 11.74 30.43
C LEU A 468 -17.45 10.70 29.31
N GLU A 469 -18.30 10.80 28.28
CA GLU A 469 -18.22 9.94 27.09
C GLU A 469 -16.92 10.18 26.30
N LEU A 470 -16.46 11.42 26.17
CA LEU A 470 -15.18 11.75 25.55
C LEU A 470 -13.99 11.22 26.38
N GLN A 471 -14.05 11.32 27.71
CA GLN A 471 -13.05 10.71 28.61
C GLN A 471 -13.05 9.19 28.47
N ARG A 472 -14.23 8.55 28.45
CA ARG A 472 -14.39 7.10 28.24
C ARG A 472 -13.81 6.65 26.89
N LYS A 473 -14.12 7.38 25.80
CA LYS A 473 -13.56 7.17 24.46
C LYS A 473 -12.03 7.26 24.46
N THR A 474 -11.47 8.21 25.21
CA THR A 474 -10.02 8.39 25.37
C THR A 474 -9.39 7.22 26.15
N ALA A 475 -9.93 6.85 27.31
CA ALA A 475 -9.40 5.74 28.12
C ALA A 475 -9.48 4.39 27.39
N TYR A 476 -10.53 4.12 26.61
CA TYR A 476 -10.58 2.95 25.73
C TYR A 476 -9.52 3.02 24.61
N LYS A 477 -9.28 4.21 24.03
CA LYS A 477 -8.24 4.42 22.99
C LYS A 477 -6.84 4.20 23.58
N GLU A 478 -6.59 4.60 24.81
CA GLU A 478 -5.33 4.34 25.54
C GLU A 478 -5.12 2.86 25.84
N ARG A 479 -6.13 2.14 26.34
CA ARG A 479 -6.02 0.69 26.57
C ARG A 479 -5.83 -0.10 25.27
N LEU A 480 -6.52 0.29 24.21
CA LEU A 480 -6.32 -0.27 22.87
C LEU A 480 -4.90 0.02 22.34
N LEU A 481 -4.32 1.18 22.63
CA LEU A 481 -2.94 1.50 22.26
C LEU A 481 -1.93 0.66 23.06
N LEU A 482 -2.20 0.35 24.32
CA LEU A 482 -1.40 -0.57 25.14
C LEU A 482 -1.47 -2.01 24.60
N GLU A 483 -2.68 -2.51 24.31
CA GLU A 483 -2.89 -3.83 23.67
C GLU A 483 -2.14 -3.94 22.33
N ASN A 484 -2.20 -2.90 21.49
CA ASN A 484 -1.46 -2.83 20.22
C ASN A 484 0.06 -2.63 20.38
N ARG A 485 0.54 -2.12 21.53
CA ARG A 485 1.97 -1.99 21.85
C ARG A 485 2.54 -3.38 22.14
N LYS A 486 1.95 -4.10 23.10
CA LYS A 486 2.31 -5.46 23.48
C LYS A 486 2.20 -6.45 22.30
N LEU A 487 1.19 -6.31 21.44
CA LEU A 487 1.10 -7.10 20.19
C LEU A 487 2.29 -6.85 19.26
N LYS A 488 2.76 -5.61 19.10
CA LYS A 488 3.91 -5.29 18.23
C LYS A 488 5.23 -5.74 18.84
N GLU A 489 5.37 -5.68 20.16
CA GLU A 489 6.50 -6.25 20.90
C GLU A 489 6.58 -7.77 20.68
N TYR A 490 5.44 -8.47 20.84
CA TYR A 490 5.33 -9.90 20.54
C TYR A 490 5.64 -10.23 19.07
N GLN A 491 5.06 -9.51 18.11
CA GLN A 491 5.33 -9.66 16.68
C GLN A 491 6.80 -9.41 16.30
N ALA A 492 7.48 -8.51 16.99
CA ALA A 492 8.91 -8.23 16.76
C ALA A 492 9.84 -9.28 17.38
N ALA A 493 9.41 -9.94 18.47
CA ALA A 493 10.09 -11.07 19.08
C ALA A 493 9.77 -12.42 18.40
N GLN A 494 8.71 -12.49 17.61
CA GLN A 494 8.26 -13.74 16.97
C GLN A 494 9.30 -14.23 15.94
N LYS A 495 9.84 -15.44 16.19
CA LYS A 495 10.70 -16.13 15.22
C LYS A 495 9.98 -16.28 13.86
N ILE A 496 10.73 -16.07 12.77
CA ILE A 496 10.26 -16.38 11.42
C ILE A 496 10.46 -17.88 11.19
N ILE A 497 9.37 -18.56 10.86
CA ILE A 497 9.37 -19.98 10.46
C ILE A 497 8.91 -19.99 9.01
N TYR A 498 9.75 -20.53 8.12
CA TYR A 498 9.49 -20.59 6.68
C TYR A 498 8.78 -21.89 6.26
N GLU A 499 8.87 -22.93 7.09
CA GLU A 499 8.22 -24.23 6.88
C GLU A 499 6.69 -24.11 6.93
N THR A 500 6.03 -24.69 5.93
CA THR A 500 4.58 -24.62 5.72
C THR A 500 3.85 -25.93 6.04
N SER A 501 4.55 -27.04 6.21
CA SER A 501 4.00 -28.28 6.75
C SER A 501 3.74 -28.10 8.24
N ARG A 502 2.47 -27.79 8.58
CA ARG A 502 1.99 -27.72 9.95
C ARG A 502 0.80 -28.64 10.14
N GLU A 503 0.73 -29.34 11.26
CA GLU A 503 -0.43 -30.14 11.62
C GLU A 503 -1.62 -29.28 12.06
N ASP A 504 -2.83 -29.82 11.93
CA ASP A 504 -4.11 -29.19 12.32
C ASP A 504 -4.11 -28.65 13.77
N HIS A 505 -3.30 -29.28 14.64
CA HIS A 505 -3.22 -28.99 16.08
C HIS A 505 -2.17 -27.93 16.45
N GLU A 506 -1.33 -27.46 15.51
CA GLU A 506 -0.29 -26.47 15.75
C GLU A 506 -0.81 -25.03 15.91
N GLN A 507 -0.06 -24.20 16.65
CA GLN A 507 -0.46 -22.83 16.94
C GLN A 507 -0.39 -21.91 15.70
N CYS A 508 -1.57 -21.67 15.11
CA CYS A 508 -1.82 -20.67 14.09
C CYS A 508 -2.79 -19.58 14.63
N ASP A 509 -2.66 -18.34 14.15
CA ASP A 509 -3.69 -17.32 14.42
C ASP A 509 -4.98 -17.66 13.65
N TRP A 510 -6.14 -17.56 14.30
CA TRP A 510 -7.45 -17.90 13.71
C TRP A 510 -7.77 -17.16 12.41
N ARG A 511 -7.11 -16.03 12.14
CA ARG A 511 -7.27 -15.26 10.92
C ARG A 511 -6.60 -15.89 9.70
N GLN A 512 -5.67 -16.82 9.89
CA GLN A 512 -5.01 -17.52 8.78
C GLN A 512 -5.96 -18.47 8.04
N ASN A 513 -6.84 -19.15 8.77
CA ASN A 513 -7.89 -20.04 8.22
C ASN A 513 -9.31 -19.45 8.29
N HIS A 514 -9.45 -18.13 8.46
CA HIS A 514 -10.77 -17.51 8.54
C HIS A 514 -11.55 -17.55 7.23
N PHE A 515 -10.88 -17.41 6.08
CA PHE A 515 -11.49 -17.47 4.76
C PHE A 515 -12.13 -18.84 4.51
N ASP A 516 -11.39 -19.92 4.77
CA ASP A 516 -11.86 -21.29 4.55
C ASP A 516 -13.15 -21.55 5.35
N ARG A 517 -13.15 -21.11 6.63
CA ARG A 517 -14.29 -21.17 7.55
C ARG A 517 -15.52 -20.31 7.17
N ILE A 518 -15.44 -19.45 6.15
CA ILE A 518 -16.59 -18.66 5.66
C ILE A 518 -16.83 -18.80 4.15
N SER A 519 -15.96 -19.50 3.43
CA SER A 519 -15.96 -19.59 1.96
C SER A 519 -17.33 -19.98 1.39
N HIS A 520 -18.00 -20.95 2.02
CA HIS A 520 -19.32 -21.49 1.66
C HIS A 520 -20.50 -20.52 1.80
N ILE A 521 -20.32 -19.33 2.38
CA ILE A 521 -21.33 -18.27 2.47
C ILE A 521 -20.94 -16.97 1.75
N LEU A 522 -19.75 -16.92 1.14
CA LEU A 522 -19.32 -15.80 0.31
C LEU A 522 -20.07 -15.80 -1.04
N PRO A 523 -20.05 -14.67 -1.78
CA PRO A 523 -20.44 -14.67 -3.19
C PRO A 523 -19.65 -15.72 -3.98
N GLU A 524 -20.30 -16.46 -4.87
CA GLU A 524 -19.64 -17.49 -5.68
C GLU A 524 -18.55 -16.90 -6.57
N GLU A 525 -18.76 -15.67 -7.02
CA GLU A 525 -17.81 -14.84 -7.76
C GLU A 525 -16.54 -14.58 -6.94
N ARG A 526 -16.67 -14.29 -5.63
CA ARG A 526 -15.53 -14.10 -4.73
C ARG A 526 -14.78 -15.41 -4.48
N VAL A 527 -15.49 -16.55 -4.42
CA VAL A 527 -14.86 -17.88 -4.25
C VAL A 527 -14.15 -18.33 -5.53
N ARG A 528 -14.74 -18.11 -6.72
CA ARG A 528 -14.07 -18.38 -8.01
C ARG A 528 -12.83 -17.50 -8.20
N LEU A 529 -12.95 -16.19 -8.01
CA LEU A 529 -11.82 -15.26 -8.18
C LEU A 529 -10.62 -15.60 -7.28
N ALA A 530 -10.82 -16.21 -6.11
CA ALA A 530 -9.76 -16.64 -5.23
C ALA A 530 -8.75 -17.59 -5.92
N SER A 531 -9.23 -18.51 -6.77
CA SER A 531 -8.38 -19.39 -7.59
C SER A 531 -8.17 -18.84 -9.00
N THR A 532 -9.23 -18.37 -9.67
CA THR A 532 -9.15 -17.92 -11.08
C THR A 532 -8.16 -16.77 -11.26
N LEU A 533 -8.07 -15.80 -10.34
CA LEU A 533 -7.17 -14.66 -10.50
C LEU A 533 -5.67 -15.04 -10.47
N GLN A 534 -5.33 -16.21 -9.93
CA GLN A 534 -3.96 -16.73 -9.89
C GLN A 534 -3.48 -17.30 -11.24
N ILE A 535 -4.41 -17.59 -12.16
CA ILE A 535 -4.13 -18.28 -13.42
C ILE A 535 -3.48 -17.31 -14.43
N LYS A 536 -2.45 -17.77 -15.15
CA LYS A 536 -1.91 -17.12 -16.35
C LYS A 536 -2.80 -17.44 -17.56
N ALA A 537 -3.87 -16.68 -17.75
CA ALA A 537 -4.81 -16.85 -18.86
C ALA A 537 -4.74 -15.68 -19.86
N TRP A 538 -4.90 -15.98 -21.15
CA TRP A 538 -4.85 -14.95 -22.21
C TRP A 538 -6.10 -14.05 -22.18
N PRO A 539 -5.97 -12.76 -22.58
CA PRO A 539 -7.13 -11.90 -22.75
C PRO A 539 -8.21 -12.52 -23.64
N ARG A 540 -9.47 -12.37 -23.22
CA ARG A 540 -10.65 -12.94 -23.87
C ARG A 540 -10.73 -14.48 -23.90
N SER A 541 -9.90 -15.20 -23.13
CA SER A 541 -10.12 -16.63 -22.86
C SER A 541 -11.37 -16.84 -21.97
N PRO A 542 -11.92 -18.08 -21.88
CA PRO A 542 -13.07 -18.37 -21.01
C PRO A 542 -12.81 -18.00 -19.53
N GLU A 543 -11.60 -18.23 -19.03
CA GLU A 543 -11.18 -17.91 -17.66
C GLU A 543 -11.11 -16.40 -17.46
N TRP A 544 -10.55 -15.67 -18.44
CA TRP A 544 -10.44 -14.22 -18.42
C TRP A 544 -11.82 -13.54 -18.46
N ILE A 545 -12.72 -14.01 -19.33
CA ILE A 545 -14.09 -13.50 -19.44
C ILE A 545 -14.89 -13.81 -18.17
N THR A 546 -14.70 -14.99 -17.57
CA THR A 546 -15.32 -15.34 -16.28
C THR A 546 -14.82 -14.43 -15.17
N ALA A 547 -13.50 -14.20 -15.07
CA ALA A 547 -12.94 -13.27 -14.10
C ALA A 547 -13.43 -11.84 -14.29
N LEU A 548 -13.55 -11.35 -15.53
CA LEU A 548 -14.11 -10.02 -15.82
C LEU A 548 -15.56 -9.90 -15.31
N LYS A 549 -16.40 -10.89 -15.61
CA LYS A 549 -17.80 -10.94 -15.15
C LYS A 549 -17.92 -11.04 -13.64
N ASP A 550 -17.07 -11.82 -12.99
CA ASP A 550 -17.08 -11.97 -11.53
C ASP A 550 -16.61 -10.68 -10.83
N LEU A 551 -15.58 -10.00 -11.35
CA LEU A 551 -15.14 -8.68 -10.85
C LEU A 551 -16.24 -7.61 -11.03
N ILE A 552 -16.95 -7.63 -12.16
CA ILE A 552 -18.11 -6.76 -12.43
C ILE A 552 -19.23 -7.06 -11.41
N SER A 553 -19.58 -8.33 -11.20
CA SER A 553 -20.58 -8.73 -10.21
C SER A 553 -20.22 -8.22 -8.81
N LEU A 554 -18.97 -8.35 -8.36
CA LEU A 554 -18.55 -7.86 -7.04
C LEU A 554 -18.56 -6.32 -6.91
N ARG A 555 -18.48 -5.56 -8.01
CA ARG A 555 -18.69 -4.10 -7.99
C ARG A 555 -20.18 -3.73 -7.99
N SER A 556 -21.01 -4.42 -8.78
CA SER A 556 -22.43 -4.09 -8.96
C SER A 556 -23.35 -4.64 -7.86
N ASN A 557 -23.10 -5.85 -7.36
CA ASN A 557 -23.97 -6.53 -6.40
C ASN A 557 -23.59 -6.23 -4.96
N HIS A 558 -24.60 -5.86 -4.16
CA HIS A 558 -24.46 -5.63 -2.73
C HIS A 558 -24.88 -6.89 -1.94
N TYR A 559 -24.02 -7.32 -1.02
CA TYR A 559 -24.22 -8.54 -0.21
C TYR A 559 -24.37 -8.18 1.28
N PRO A 560 -25.50 -7.57 1.70
CA PRO A 560 -25.71 -7.03 3.06
C PRO A 560 -26.05 -8.10 4.10
N VAL A 561 -26.35 -9.32 3.64
CA VAL A 561 -26.51 -10.54 4.44
C VAL A 561 -25.88 -11.68 3.63
N ALA A 562 -25.03 -12.48 4.26
CA ALA A 562 -24.41 -13.65 3.64
C ALA A 562 -25.36 -14.88 3.65
N TYR A 563 -25.16 -15.86 2.77
CA TYR A 563 -26.06 -17.01 2.66
C TYR A 563 -25.36 -18.24 2.08
N GLN A 564 -25.46 -19.37 2.79
CA GLN A 564 -25.23 -20.71 2.23
C GLN A 564 -26.11 -20.93 0.99
N LYS A 565 -25.62 -21.72 0.03
CA LYS A 565 -26.29 -21.96 -1.27
C LYS A 565 -27.77 -22.32 -1.14
N GLU A 566 -28.12 -23.28 -0.27
CA GLU A 566 -29.51 -23.72 -0.04
C GLU A 566 -30.37 -22.73 0.77
N LEU A 567 -29.76 -21.74 1.42
CA LEU A 567 -30.45 -20.71 2.21
C LEU A 567 -30.63 -19.39 1.45
N ARG A 568 -30.22 -19.31 0.18
CA ARG A 568 -30.28 -18.05 -0.58
C ARG A 568 -31.73 -17.61 -0.86
N PRO A 569 -32.02 -16.29 -0.79
CA PRO A 569 -33.30 -15.74 -1.23
C PRO A 569 -33.55 -15.96 -2.71
N VAL A 570 -34.80 -16.24 -3.10
CA VAL A 570 -35.24 -16.25 -4.49
C VAL A 570 -35.91 -14.92 -4.79
N GLN A 571 -35.37 -14.15 -5.74
CA GLN A 571 -35.88 -12.82 -6.13
C GLN A 571 -36.09 -11.87 -4.92
N GLY A 572 -35.19 -11.92 -3.93
CA GLY A 572 -35.28 -11.13 -2.70
C GLY A 572 -36.32 -11.61 -1.67
N CYS A 573 -37.05 -12.69 -1.95
CA CYS A 573 -38.05 -13.29 -1.08
C CYS A 573 -37.54 -14.58 -0.41
N CYS A 574 -38.26 -15.04 0.62
CA CYS A 574 -38.02 -16.34 1.25
C CYS A 574 -38.16 -17.49 0.22
N PRO A 575 -37.19 -18.42 0.10
CA PRO A 575 -37.23 -19.51 -0.88
C PRO A 575 -38.34 -20.55 -0.63
N VAL A 576 -38.98 -20.52 0.55
CA VAL A 576 -40.15 -21.36 0.82
C VAL A 576 -41.39 -20.76 0.15
N VAL A 577 -41.88 -21.43 -0.89
CA VAL A 577 -43.02 -20.99 -1.73
C VAL A 577 -44.26 -20.65 -0.90
N THR A 578 -44.57 -21.43 0.14
CA THR A 578 -45.72 -21.19 1.04
C THR A 578 -45.51 -20.07 2.05
N CYS A 579 -44.32 -19.45 2.08
CA CYS A 579 -44.03 -18.26 2.87
C CYS A 579 -43.95 -17.00 2.00
N GLY A 580 -43.25 -17.06 0.87
CA GLY A 580 -43.16 -15.98 -0.14
C GLY A 580 -42.66 -14.62 0.38
N LYS A 581 -42.14 -14.55 1.62
CA LYS A 581 -41.97 -13.28 2.31
C LYS A 581 -40.80 -12.47 1.74
N ASP A 582 -41.12 -11.29 1.24
CA ASP A 582 -40.19 -10.20 0.94
C ASP A 582 -39.23 -9.95 2.12
N LEU A 583 -37.93 -10.14 1.89
CA LEU A 583 -36.89 -9.97 2.89
C LEU A 583 -36.42 -8.52 3.03
N PHE A 584 -36.73 -7.62 2.10
CA PHE A 584 -36.44 -6.19 2.28
C PHE A 584 -37.22 -5.64 3.48
N LYS A 585 -38.48 -6.08 3.64
CA LYS A 585 -39.36 -5.84 4.81
C LYS A 585 -38.92 -6.55 6.10
N VAL A 586 -37.82 -7.32 6.08
CA VAL A 586 -37.23 -7.94 7.28
C VAL A 586 -35.93 -7.22 7.64
N PRO A 587 -35.71 -6.79 8.91
CA PRO A 587 -34.46 -6.15 9.33
C PRO A 587 -33.24 -7.03 9.03
N LYS A 588 -32.12 -6.45 8.56
CA LYS A 588 -30.92 -7.18 8.08
C LYS A 588 -30.52 -8.35 9.01
N LYS A 589 -30.44 -8.10 10.32
CA LYS A 589 -30.10 -9.09 11.38
C LYS A 589 -31.04 -10.32 11.44
N GLY A 590 -32.27 -10.20 10.96
CA GLY A 590 -33.28 -11.27 11.00
C GLY A 590 -33.49 -12.03 9.68
N ARG A 591 -32.90 -11.58 8.56
CA ARG A 591 -33.19 -12.14 7.22
C ARG A 591 -32.74 -13.60 7.08
N TRP A 592 -31.49 -13.89 7.48
CA TRP A 592 -30.96 -15.26 7.47
C TRP A 592 -31.75 -16.18 8.41
N TRP A 593 -32.00 -15.73 9.65
CA TRP A 593 -32.79 -16.48 10.64
C TRP A 593 -34.21 -16.80 10.21
N HIS A 594 -34.87 -15.88 9.47
CA HIS A 594 -36.19 -16.13 8.92
C HIS A 594 -36.14 -17.24 7.85
N VAL A 595 -35.20 -17.18 6.90
CA VAL A 595 -35.07 -18.20 5.85
C VAL A 595 -34.72 -19.56 6.45
N TYR A 596 -33.70 -19.63 7.32
CA TYR A 596 -33.28 -20.87 7.99
C TYR A 596 -34.47 -21.54 8.71
N ARG A 597 -35.18 -20.81 9.58
CA ARG A 597 -36.30 -21.37 10.36
C ARG A 597 -37.54 -21.69 9.52
N CYS A 598 -37.66 -21.09 8.32
CA CYS A 598 -38.75 -21.42 7.40
C CYS A 598 -38.43 -22.70 6.61
N LEU A 599 -37.19 -22.86 6.14
CA LEU A 599 -36.73 -24.09 5.48
C LEU A 599 -36.70 -25.28 6.45
N GLU A 600 -36.25 -25.08 7.69
CA GLU A 600 -36.31 -26.10 8.75
C GLU A 600 -37.74 -26.65 8.88
N LYS A 601 -38.72 -25.77 9.15
CA LYS A 601 -40.14 -26.14 9.26
C LYS A 601 -40.72 -26.75 7.98
N TYR A 602 -40.28 -26.30 6.80
CA TYR A 602 -40.74 -26.83 5.52
C TYR A 602 -40.25 -28.27 5.30
N HIS A 603 -38.98 -28.56 5.60
CA HIS A 603 -38.43 -29.92 5.48
C HIS A 603 -38.93 -30.86 6.59
N THR A 604 -39.06 -30.38 7.84
CA THR A 604 -39.65 -31.17 8.94
C THR A 604 -41.07 -31.63 8.62
N LYS A 605 -41.88 -30.83 7.91
CA LYS A 605 -43.25 -31.21 7.50
C LYS A 605 -43.31 -32.45 6.59
N GLY A 606 -42.24 -32.78 5.87
CA GLY A 606 -42.23 -33.91 4.92
C GLY A 606 -41.86 -35.26 5.54
N MET A 607 -40.94 -35.29 6.51
CA MET A 607 -40.36 -36.51 7.08
C MET A 607 -40.32 -36.53 8.61
N GLY A 608 -40.99 -35.60 9.30
CA GLY A 608 -40.96 -35.46 10.76
C GLY A 608 -39.63 -34.92 11.33
N TYR A 609 -38.52 -35.08 10.62
CA TYR A 609 -37.18 -34.67 11.02
C TYR A 609 -36.44 -33.98 9.86
N ALA A 610 -35.73 -32.90 10.16
CA ALA A 610 -34.79 -32.26 9.23
C ALA A 610 -33.69 -31.50 10.00
N ARG A 611 -32.45 -31.52 9.48
CA ARG A 611 -31.30 -30.79 10.04
C ARG A 611 -30.41 -30.24 8.94
N PHE A 612 -29.85 -29.06 9.19
CA PHE A 612 -28.86 -28.44 8.31
C PHE A 612 -27.45 -28.81 8.78
N CYS A 613 -26.62 -29.39 7.92
CA CYS A 613 -25.20 -29.55 8.23
C CYS A 613 -24.48 -28.23 7.99
N PHE A 614 -23.87 -27.62 9.01
CA PHE A 614 -23.10 -26.39 8.85
C PHE A 614 -21.70 -26.61 8.23
N LEU A 615 -21.25 -27.86 8.10
CA LEU A 615 -20.01 -28.23 7.41
C LEU A 615 -20.26 -28.38 5.91
N CYS A 616 -21.21 -29.22 5.50
CA CYS A 616 -21.57 -29.42 4.10
C CYS A 616 -22.51 -28.34 3.50
N SER A 617 -23.14 -27.52 4.34
CA SER A 617 -24.13 -26.49 3.95
C SER A 617 -25.40 -27.03 3.27
N THR A 618 -25.87 -28.20 3.71
CA THR A 618 -26.99 -28.97 3.12
C THR A 618 -28.07 -29.37 4.14
N TRP A 619 -29.31 -29.52 3.68
CA TRP A 619 -30.44 -30.06 4.47
C TRP A 619 -30.59 -31.58 4.37
N LEU A 620 -30.29 -32.28 5.46
CA LEU A 620 -30.58 -33.70 5.68
C LEU A 620 -32.00 -33.87 6.20
N LYS A 621 -32.69 -34.93 5.77
CA LYS A 621 -34.12 -35.18 6.02
C LYS A 621 -34.30 -36.62 6.53
N GLY A 622 -35.11 -36.79 7.59
CA GLY A 622 -35.12 -38.03 8.37
C GLY A 622 -33.96 -38.10 9.37
N GLU A 623 -34.17 -38.79 10.50
CA GLU A 623 -33.18 -38.85 11.59
C GLU A 623 -32.03 -39.83 11.28
N GLU A 624 -32.31 -40.95 10.63
CA GLU A 624 -31.31 -41.95 10.23
C GLU A 624 -30.31 -41.38 9.23
N SER A 625 -30.78 -40.63 8.23
CA SER A 625 -29.92 -39.92 7.27
C SER A 625 -29.02 -38.89 7.95
N TRP A 626 -29.54 -38.15 8.95
CA TRP A 626 -28.73 -37.23 9.75
C TRP A 626 -27.70 -37.97 10.62
N LYS A 627 -28.05 -39.12 11.19
CA LYS A 627 -27.15 -39.95 12.00
C LYS A 627 -26.01 -40.52 11.15
N ALA A 628 -26.32 -41.16 10.03
CA ALA A 628 -25.31 -41.71 9.10
C ALA A 628 -24.35 -40.61 8.61
N HIS A 629 -24.89 -39.45 8.21
CA HIS A 629 -24.07 -38.31 7.79
C HIS A 629 -23.11 -37.79 8.90
N CYS A 630 -23.50 -37.91 10.17
CA CYS A 630 -22.59 -37.63 11.29
C CYS A 630 -21.57 -38.75 11.53
N GLU A 631 -21.86 -39.99 11.13
CA GLU A 631 -20.94 -41.13 11.22
C GLU A 631 -19.83 -40.99 10.17
N ASP A 632 -20.18 -40.62 8.93
CA ASP A 632 -19.24 -40.28 7.85
C ASP A 632 -18.23 -39.21 8.30
N HIS A 633 -18.73 -38.06 8.78
CA HIS A 633 -17.91 -36.95 9.26
C HIS A 633 -16.94 -37.31 10.39
N ILE A 634 -17.31 -38.27 11.26
CA ILE A 634 -16.44 -38.75 12.34
C ILE A 634 -15.40 -39.74 11.79
N ALA A 635 -15.79 -40.64 10.90
CA ALA A 635 -14.92 -41.65 10.30
C ALA A 635 -13.82 -41.02 9.42
N GLU A 636 -14.19 -40.04 8.59
CA GLU A 636 -13.25 -39.27 7.74
C GLU A 636 -12.43 -38.23 8.53
N GLN A 637 -12.71 -38.06 9.83
CA GLN A 637 -12.25 -36.93 10.64
C GLN A 637 -12.54 -35.54 10.00
N ALA A 638 -13.61 -35.43 9.21
CA ALA A 638 -14.08 -34.20 8.57
C ALA A 638 -14.78 -33.26 9.58
N ILE A 639 -14.09 -32.97 10.70
CA ILE A 639 -14.54 -32.18 11.85
C ILE A 639 -13.65 -30.95 12.09
N PRO A 640 -14.23 -29.82 12.56
CA PRO A 640 -13.49 -28.56 12.69
C PRO A 640 -12.61 -28.51 13.95
N ILE A 641 -11.32 -28.18 13.80
CA ILE A 641 -10.41 -27.94 14.93
C ILE A 641 -10.84 -26.70 15.75
N ARG A 642 -11.28 -25.63 15.09
CA ARG A 642 -11.85 -24.42 15.74
C ARG A 642 -13.34 -24.61 16.00
N CYS A 643 -13.69 -24.86 17.25
CA CYS A 643 -15.01 -25.34 17.66
C CYS A 643 -16.04 -24.23 17.95
N ASN A 644 -15.67 -22.95 17.84
CA ASN A 644 -16.59 -21.83 18.06
C ASN A 644 -17.55 -21.60 16.88
N PRO A 645 -18.81 -21.17 17.13
CA PRO A 645 -19.67 -20.67 16.06
C PRO A 645 -19.12 -19.37 15.49
N VAL A 646 -19.32 -19.14 14.19
CA VAL A 646 -18.86 -17.96 13.46
C VAL A 646 -20.07 -17.28 12.82
N THR A 647 -20.20 -15.97 13.03
CA THR A 647 -21.21 -15.14 12.36
C THR A 647 -20.51 -14.18 11.39
N TYR A 648 -20.95 -14.13 10.14
CA TYR A 648 -20.44 -13.22 9.11
C TYR A 648 -21.62 -12.58 8.37
N ARG A 649 -21.61 -11.26 8.21
CA ARG A 649 -22.71 -10.44 7.66
C ARG A 649 -24.11 -10.98 8.02
N HIS A 650 -24.39 -11.05 9.33
CA HIS A 650 -25.66 -11.49 9.92
C HIS A 650 -26.09 -12.96 9.68
N ALA A 651 -25.24 -13.79 9.08
CA ALA A 651 -25.48 -15.22 8.88
C ALA A 651 -24.56 -16.07 9.77
N ILE A 652 -25.05 -17.23 10.22
CA ILE A 652 -24.23 -18.21 10.92
C ILE A 652 -23.44 -18.99 9.86
N ALA A 653 -22.13 -18.78 9.80
CA ALA A 653 -21.21 -19.44 8.87
C ALA A 653 -20.90 -20.88 9.36
N CYS A 654 -20.33 -20.98 10.56
CA CYS A 654 -20.10 -22.23 11.28
C CYS A 654 -21.05 -22.31 12.46
N ALA A 655 -21.63 -23.48 12.71
CA ALA A 655 -22.08 -23.85 14.04
C ALA A 655 -20.88 -24.03 14.98
N GLY A 656 -21.12 -23.92 16.28
CA GLY A 656 -20.21 -24.39 17.32
C GLY A 656 -20.39 -25.88 17.56
N TYR A 657 -19.33 -26.51 18.04
CA TYR A 657 -19.25 -27.94 18.42
C TYR A 657 -18.60 -28.05 19.81
N CYS A 658 -18.74 -29.19 20.48
CA CYS A 658 -18.09 -29.42 21.78
C CYS A 658 -16.98 -30.48 21.63
N PRO A 659 -15.69 -30.14 21.82
CA PRO A 659 -14.58 -31.09 21.80
C PRO A 659 -14.84 -32.37 22.61
N VAL A 660 -15.30 -32.22 23.86
CA VAL A 660 -15.62 -33.33 24.77
C VAL A 660 -16.70 -34.26 24.20
N HIS A 661 -17.68 -33.74 23.45
CA HIS A 661 -18.65 -34.58 22.75
C HIS A 661 -18.06 -35.20 21.47
N LEU A 662 -17.21 -34.50 20.74
CA LEU A 662 -16.53 -35.06 19.56
C LEU A 662 -15.62 -36.25 19.95
N GLY A 663 -14.88 -36.16 21.06
CA GLY A 663 -14.01 -37.22 21.56
C GLY A 663 -14.74 -38.40 22.21
N ARG A 664 -15.99 -38.23 22.68
CA ARG A 664 -16.76 -39.28 23.37
C ARG A 664 -17.30 -40.36 22.44
N ILE A 665 -16.54 -41.44 22.29
CA ILE A 665 -16.91 -42.64 21.52
C ILE A 665 -18.14 -43.40 22.07
N ASP A 666 -18.52 -43.14 23.32
CA ASP A 666 -19.69 -43.76 23.97
C ASP A 666 -21.03 -43.11 23.58
N LEU A 667 -21.00 -41.96 22.90
CA LEU A 667 -22.17 -41.25 22.40
C LEU A 667 -22.43 -41.57 20.91
N PRO A 668 -23.70 -41.65 20.46
CA PRO A 668 -24.01 -41.78 19.04
C PRO A 668 -23.57 -40.52 18.26
N ALA A 669 -23.21 -40.67 16.99
CA ALA A 669 -22.59 -39.62 16.20
C ALA A 669 -23.38 -38.31 16.13
N ASN A 670 -24.72 -38.39 16.02
CA ASN A 670 -25.60 -37.22 16.04
C ASN A 670 -25.59 -36.44 17.38
N ALA A 671 -25.20 -37.08 18.49
CA ALA A 671 -24.99 -36.46 19.79
C ALA A 671 -23.55 -35.96 20.00
N ARG A 672 -22.56 -36.62 19.38
CA ARG A 672 -21.15 -36.18 19.29
C ARG A 672 -21.04 -34.89 18.47
N MET A 673 -21.61 -34.88 17.28
CA MET A 673 -21.65 -33.75 16.34
C MET A 673 -22.85 -32.81 16.58
N ARG A 674 -23.28 -32.66 17.83
CA ARG A 674 -24.32 -31.68 18.15
C ARG A 674 -23.88 -30.27 17.73
N GLN A 675 -24.75 -29.56 17.03
CA GLN A 675 -24.47 -28.25 16.45
C GLN A 675 -25.13 -27.12 17.26
N TRP A 676 -24.39 -26.04 17.51
CA TRP A 676 -24.91 -24.83 18.15
C TRP A 676 -24.79 -23.61 17.24
N SER A 677 -25.92 -23.10 16.74
CA SER A 677 -25.99 -21.85 15.97
C SER A 677 -26.07 -20.59 16.84
N ASP A 678 -26.35 -20.73 18.13
CA ASP A 678 -26.34 -19.65 19.12
C ASP A 678 -25.06 -19.71 19.99
N GLN A 679 -24.36 -18.58 20.09
CA GLN A 679 -23.06 -18.52 20.76
C GLN A 679 -23.18 -18.70 22.28
N ASP A 680 -24.23 -18.19 22.92
CA ASP A 680 -24.34 -18.22 24.39
C ASP A 680 -24.96 -19.53 24.91
N ALA A 681 -25.74 -20.24 24.09
CA ALA A 681 -26.08 -21.64 24.28
C ALA A 681 -24.85 -22.55 24.14
N TRP A 682 -23.97 -22.29 23.15
CA TRP A 682 -22.71 -22.99 22.98
C TRP A 682 -21.78 -22.81 24.19
N LYS A 683 -21.52 -21.55 24.60
CA LYS A 683 -20.70 -21.22 25.79
C LYS A 683 -21.22 -21.93 27.06
N ARG A 684 -22.53 -21.90 27.31
CA ARG A 684 -23.16 -22.59 28.46
C ARG A 684 -23.00 -24.11 28.43
N HIS A 685 -22.99 -24.73 27.25
CA HIS A 685 -22.81 -26.17 27.13
C HIS A 685 -21.35 -26.58 27.32
N ILE A 686 -20.41 -25.93 26.61
CA ILE A 686 -18.98 -26.24 26.76
C ILE A 686 -18.52 -26.00 28.21
N ALA A 687 -19.09 -25.03 28.92
CA ALA A 687 -18.87 -24.84 30.36
C ALA A 687 -19.00 -26.15 31.15
N GLN A 688 -20.16 -26.80 31.02
CA GLN A 688 -20.51 -27.99 31.78
C GLN A 688 -19.65 -29.18 31.37
N CYS A 689 -19.42 -29.35 30.07
CA CYS A 689 -18.63 -30.47 29.54
C CYS A 689 -17.13 -30.35 29.86
N PHE A 690 -16.55 -29.16 29.81
CA PHE A 690 -15.15 -28.96 30.19
C PHE A 690 -14.94 -29.07 31.70
N SER A 691 -15.86 -28.56 32.54
CA SER A 691 -15.80 -28.84 33.99
C SER A 691 -15.91 -30.33 34.30
N ALA A 692 -16.76 -31.08 33.58
CA ALA A 692 -16.85 -32.53 33.74
C ALA A 692 -15.58 -33.26 33.29
N HIS A 693 -15.00 -32.91 32.14
CA HIS A 693 -13.73 -33.45 31.65
C HIS A 693 -12.60 -33.19 32.66
N LEU A 694 -12.44 -31.94 33.11
CA LEU A 694 -11.42 -31.58 34.09
C LEU A 694 -11.61 -32.29 35.42
N ILE A 695 -12.84 -32.56 35.87
CA ILE A 695 -13.10 -33.39 37.06
C ILE A 695 -12.70 -34.85 36.82
N GLN A 696 -12.96 -35.42 35.64
CA GLN A 696 -12.56 -36.79 35.29
C GLN A 696 -11.03 -36.96 35.14
N GLN A 697 -10.31 -35.89 34.79
CA GLN A 697 -8.84 -35.89 34.69
C GLN A 697 -8.13 -35.65 36.05
N ARG A 698 -8.87 -35.39 37.15
CA ARG A 698 -8.25 -35.15 38.47
C ARG A 698 -7.54 -36.39 39.00
N GLY A 699 -6.26 -36.24 39.32
CA GLY A 699 -5.39 -37.32 39.82
C GLY A 699 -4.49 -37.93 38.74
N LEU A 700 -4.69 -37.59 37.47
CA LEU A 700 -3.71 -37.87 36.40
C LEU A 700 -2.51 -36.91 36.50
N LYS A 701 -1.37 -37.32 35.94
CA LYS A 701 -0.15 -36.48 35.87
C LYS A 701 -0.26 -35.36 34.83
N THR A 702 -1.11 -35.55 33.84
CA THR A 702 -1.35 -34.66 32.71
C THR A 702 -2.86 -34.54 32.45
N ILE A 703 -3.26 -33.43 31.85
CA ILE A 703 -4.62 -33.17 31.37
C ILE A 703 -4.58 -33.31 29.85
N ALA A 704 -5.27 -34.31 29.29
CA ALA A 704 -5.34 -34.50 27.84
C ALA A 704 -6.35 -33.53 27.19
N CYS A 705 -6.05 -33.09 25.97
CA CYS A 705 -7.01 -32.35 25.16
C CYS A 705 -8.21 -33.25 24.77
N PRO A 706 -9.47 -32.82 25.00
CA PRO A 706 -10.64 -33.62 24.63
C PRO A 706 -10.97 -33.62 23.13
N HIS A 707 -10.24 -32.88 22.30
CA HIS A 707 -10.53 -32.82 20.85
C HIS A 707 -9.84 -33.97 20.12
N PRO A 708 -10.56 -34.83 19.36
CA PRO A 708 -10.00 -36.05 18.78
C PRO A 708 -8.95 -35.83 17.67
N LYS A 709 -8.77 -34.61 17.16
CA LYS A 709 -7.63 -34.25 16.26
C LYS A 709 -6.42 -33.67 17.00
N CYS A 710 -6.44 -33.60 18.34
CA CYS A 710 -5.43 -32.90 19.11
C CYS A 710 -4.76 -33.82 20.13
N PRO A 711 -3.51 -34.28 19.88
CA PRO A 711 -2.79 -35.20 20.76
C PRO A 711 -2.17 -34.50 21.99
N MET A 712 -2.45 -33.21 22.21
CA MET A 712 -1.74 -32.40 23.22
C MET A 712 -2.16 -32.72 24.66
N GLU A 713 -1.17 -32.83 25.53
CA GLU A 713 -1.32 -32.98 26.99
C GLU A 713 -0.67 -31.81 27.75
N PHE A 714 -1.18 -31.50 28.95
CA PHE A 714 -0.77 -30.34 29.74
C PHE A 714 -0.51 -30.68 31.21
N LEU A 715 0.54 -30.09 31.79
CA LEU A 715 0.88 -30.23 33.22
C LEU A 715 0.08 -29.29 34.14
N SER A 716 -0.63 -28.29 33.57
CA SER A 716 -1.44 -27.35 34.34
C SER A 716 -2.78 -27.05 33.66
N GLU A 717 -3.80 -26.76 34.48
CA GLU A 717 -5.12 -26.34 33.97
C GLU A 717 -5.05 -25.00 33.22
N LYS A 718 -4.10 -24.12 33.55
CA LYS A 718 -3.89 -22.86 32.82
C LYS A 718 -3.37 -23.08 31.41
N ASP A 719 -2.34 -23.91 31.24
CA ASP A 719 -1.76 -24.18 29.92
C ASP A 719 -2.76 -24.91 29.02
N PHE A 720 -3.57 -25.81 29.61
CA PHE A 720 -4.75 -26.38 28.96
C PHE A 720 -5.72 -25.29 28.49
N TRP A 721 -6.15 -24.36 29.35
CA TRP A 721 -7.07 -23.27 28.96
C TRP A 721 -6.47 -22.31 27.93
N TYR A 722 -5.17 -22.04 27.97
CA TYR A 722 -4.48 -21.26 26.94
C TYR A 722 -4.56 -21.95 25.57
N HIS A 723 -4.28 -23.26 25.52
CA HIS A 723 -4.40 -24.06 24.31
C HIS A 723 -5.85 -24.16 23.79
N GLN A 724 -6.83 -24.38 24.68
CA GLN A 724 -8.25 -24.40 24.30
C GLN A 724 -8.69 -23.07 23.65
N ASN A 725 -8.15 -21.94 24.10
CA ASN A 725 -8.39 -20.65 23.49
C ASN A 725 -7.70 -20.53 22.11
N ASP A 726 -6.38 -20.67 22.06
CA ASP A 726 -5.62 -20.32 20.85
C ASP A 726 -5.86 -21.32 19.70
N ILE A 727 -5.99 -22.62 20.01
CA ILE A 727 -6.27 -23.67 19.01
C ILE A 727 -7.78 -23.83 18.80
N HIS A 728 -8.53 -24.19 19.84
CA HIS A 728 -9.95 -24.58 19.70
C HIS A 728 -10.93 -23.41 19.73
N SER A 729 -10.46 -22.18 20.01
CA SER A 729 -11.28 -20.94 20.09
C SER A 729 -12.29 -20.94 21.25
N ILE A 730 -11.91 -21.59 22.37
CA ILE A 730 -12.71 -21.81 23.58
C ILE A 730 -12.08 -21.06 24.76
N PHE A 731 -12.81 -20.11 25.34
CA PHE A 731 -12.31 -19.25 26.41
C PHE A 731 -12.74 -19.77 27.79
N GLU A 732 -11.82 -19.84 28.75
CA GLU A 732 -12.11 -20.16 30.16
C GLU A 732 -13.30 -19.34 30.71
N LYS A 733 -13.29 -18.02 30.51
CA LYS A 733 -14.37 -17.11 30.97
C LYS A 733 -15.70 -17.25 30.23
N ALA A 734 -15.79 -18.08 29.19
CA ALA A 734 -17.08 -18.53 28.65
C ALA A 734 -17.76 -19.57 29.56
N THR A 735 -17.00 -20.24 30.42
CA THR A 735 -17.51 -21.27 31.35
C THR A 735 -18.06 -20.67 32.65
N ALA A 736 -17.53 -19.52 33.07
CA ALA A 736 -17.93 -18.77 34.26
C ALA A 736 -19.27 -18.02 34.08
N VAL A 737 -20.34 -18.76 33.76
CA VAL A 737 -21.70 -18.23 33.65
C VAL A 737 -22.18 -17.84 35.05
N GLY A 738 -22.29 -16.53 35.30
CA GLY A 738 -22.62 -15.98 36.60
C GLY A 738 -23.94 -16.56 37.16
N LYS A 739 -23.86 -17.16 38.36
CA LYS A 739 -25.02 -17.68 39.09
C LYS A 739 -26.00 -16.55 39.39
N ARG A 740 -27.09 -16.44 38.62
CA ARG A 740 -28.34 -15.90 39.18
C ARG A 740 -28.78 -16.86 40.28
N LYS A 741 -29.21 -16.34 41.43
CA LYS A 741 -29.77 -17.18 42.50
C LYS A 741 -30.98 -17.94 41.93
N SER A 742 -30.90 -19.27 41.96
CA SER A 742 -32.08 -20.13 42.00
C SER A 742 -32.38 -20.35 43.47
N ASP A 743 -33.44 -19.71 43.98
CA ASP A 743 -33.94 -20.06 45.30
C ASP A 743 -34.48 -21.49 45.25
N LEU A 744 -34.08 -22.29 46.23
CA LEU A 744 -34.44 -23.71 46.32
C LEU A 744 -35.80 -23.84 47.00
N ASN A 745 -36.74 -24.55 46.37
CA ASN A 745 -37.59 -25.45 47.13
C ASN A 745 -38.27 -26.56 46.31
N GLU A 746 -38.63 -27.62 47.04
CA GLU A 746 -39.47 -28.76 46.66
C GLU A 746 -38.95 -29.72 45.57
N SER A 747 -39.51 -30.94 45.60
CA SER A 747 -38.78 -32.18 45.29
C SER A 747 -39.71 -33.31 44.85
N HIS A 748 -39.14 -34.29 44.13
CA HIS A 748 -39.63 -35.66 43.90
C HIS A 748 -41.14 -35.96 44.02
N TYR A 749 -41.77 -36.41 42.92
CA TYR A 749 -42.20 -37.81 42.79
C TYR A 749 -42.46 -38.20 41.32
N ILE A 750 -42.74 -39.48 41.07
CA ILE A 750 -42.89 -40.13 39.77
C ILE A 750 -44.39 -40.35 39.45
N SER A 751 -44.85 -40.11 38.22
CA SER A 751 -45.66 -41.05 37.41
C SER A 751 -46.02 -40.51 36.01
N GLU A 752 -46.77 -41.30 35.25
CA GLU A 752 -47.08 -41.19 33.83
C GLU A 752 -48.33 -40.36 33.44
N ASP A 753 -48.53 -40.28 32.12
CA ASP A 753 -49.80 -40.08 31.39
C ASP A 753 -50.33 -38.63 31.25
N SER A 754 -51.40 -38.53 30.46
CA SER A 754 -51.65 -37.48 29.49
C SER A 754 -52.63 -36.41 29.96
N ARG A 755 -52.48 -35.18 29.44
CA ARG A 755 -53.57 -34.44 28.76
C ARG A 755 -53.15 -33.10 28.13
N LYS A 756 -53.29 -33.05 26.80
CA LYS A 756 -53.91 -31.97 25.99
C LYS A 756 -53.86 -30.54 26.57
N SER A 757 -52.94 -29.71 26.08
CA SER A 757 -53.17 -28.25 26.08
C SER A 757 -54.17 -27.88 24.98
N LYS A 758 -55.43 -27.62 25.36
CA LYS A 758 -56.42 -26.96 24.48
C LYS A 758 -56.08 -25.47 24.39
N ARG A 759 -56.21 -24.88 23.20
CA ARG A 759 -56.18 -23.42 23.00
C ARG A 759 -57.14 -23.00 21.90
N VAL A 760 -58.32 -22.52 22.29
CA VAL A 760 -59.32 -21.84 21.46
C VAL A 760 -60.06 -20.85 22.37
N ASP A 761 -59.88 -19.54 22.11
CA ASP A 761 -60.85 -18.41 21.95
C ASP A 761 -62.22 -18.48 22.71
N LEU A 762 -62.90 -17.39 23.14
CA LEU A 762 -63.09 -16.03 22.58
C LEU A 762 -63.38 -14.91 23.65
N GLU A 763 -63.29 -13.63 23.22
CA GLU A 763 -64.16 -12.45 23.55
C GLU A 763 -64.09 -11.62 24.88
N GLN A 764 -64.83 -10.48 24.88
CA GLN A 764 -64.72 -9.24 25.70
C GLN A 764 -65.97 -9.04 26.64
N PRO A 765 -66.48 -7.84 27.08
CA PRO A 765 -65.96 -6.44 27.24
C PRO A 765 -66.39 -5.73 28.60
N ILE A 766 -66.41 -4.37 28.62
CA ILE A 766 -67.11 -3.41 29.56
C ILE A 766 -66.32 -2.98 30.83
N GLY A 767 -66.31 -1.72 31.30
CA GLY A 767 -66.79 -0.42 30.77
C GLY A 767 -67.12 0.67 31.84
N LEU A 768 -67.44 1.92 31.42
CA LEU A 768 -67.93 3.12 32.18
C LEU A 768 -66.89 4.06 32.86
N LYS A 769 -67.07 5.40 32.95
CA LYS A 769 -67.84 6.41 32.13
C LYS A 769 -67.51 7.86 32.56
N LEU A 770 -67.50 8.84 31.63
CA LEU A 770 -68.03 10.22 31.78
C LEU A 770 -68.07 10.96 30.41
N ILE A 771 -68.82 12.08 30.34
CA ILE A 771 -69.28 12.83 29.13
C ILE A 771 -69.51 14.32 29.53
N PRO A 772 -69.86 15.32 28.68
CA PRO A 772 -70.45 15.33 27.31
C PRO A 772 -69.67 16.24 26.29
N PHE A 773 -70.13 16.72 25.11
CA PHE A 773 -71.43 16.78 24.38
C PHE A 773 -71.19 16.73 22.83
N MET A 774 -72.24 16.68 22.01
CA MET A 774 -72.27 16.59 20.51
C MET A 774 -73.21 17.66 19.89
N PRO A 775 -73.56 17.73 18.57
CA PRO A 775 -73.22 16.93 17.38
C PRO A 775 -72.37 17.76 16.35
N GLU A 776 -72.35 17.66 15.00
CA GLU A 776 -73.12 17.05 13.88
C GLU A 776 -72.14 16.63 12.73
N ASN A 777 -72.46 16.26 11.47
CA ASN A 777 -73.69 16.18 10.66
C ASN A 777 -73.59 14.97 9.64
N GLU A 778 -74.17 15.04 8.43
CA GLU A 778 -74.46 13.88 7.54
C GLU A 778 -73.67 13.76 6.21
N SER A 779 -73.70 12.52 5.67
CA SER A 779 -73.91 12.15 4.25
C SER A 779 -72.73 11.79 3.29
N LEU A 780 -72.68 10.48 2.99
CA LEU A 780 -72.65 9.84 1.66
C LEU A 780 -71.45 9.97 0.69
N THR A 781 -71.36 8.96 -0.18
CA THR A 781 -70.35 8.65 -1.22
C THR A 781 -71.11 8.23 -2.52
N PRO A 782 -70.57 7.65 -3.64
CA PRO A 782 -69.19 7.21 -3.96
C PRO A 782 -68.71 7.32 -5.45
N LYS A 783 -67.55 6.68 -5.72
CA LYS A 783 -67.15 5.90 -6.94
C LYS A 783 -66.52 6.55 -8.20
N GLN A 784 -65.38 5.93 -8.58
CA GLN A 784 -64.88 5.57 -9.94
C GLN A 784 -64.46 6.69 -10.93
N GLN A 785 -63.68 6.44 -12.01
CA GLN A 785 -62.53 5.53 -12.31
C GLN A 785 -61.99 5.87 -13.74
N TYR A 786 -60.81 5.34 -14.12
CA TYR A 786 -60.26 5.22 -15.49
C TYR A 786 -59.51 6.40 -16.18
N ASP A 787 -58.19 6.20 -16.29
CA ASP A 787 -57.32 6.17 -17.48
C ASP A 787 -56.96 7.35 -18.42
N SER A 788 -55.63 7.41 -18.65
CA SER A 788 -54.94 7.56 -19.95
C SER A 788 -54.87 8.93 -20.65
N GLY A 789 -53.97 9.03 -21.65
CA GLY A 789 -54.19 9.95 -22.79
C GLY A 789 -53.13 11.03 -23.09
N TYR A 790 -51.86 10.65 -23.24
CA TYR A 790 -50.85 11.13 -24.23
C TYR A 790 -50.95 12.49 -25.00
N THR A 791 -49.81 12.89 -25.60
CA THR A 791 -49.64 13.87 -26.70
C THR A 791 -49.95 15.36 -26.43
N GLN A 792 -49.33 16.35 -27.09
CA GLN A 792 -47.97 16.51 -27.65
C GLN A 792 -47.80 17.99 -28.08
N ASN A 793 -46.59 18.39 -28.52
CA ASN A 793 -46.34 19.53 -29.42
C ASN A 793 -46.58 20.96 -28.85
N GLN A 794 -45.91 22.03 -29.32
CA GLN A 794 -44.75 22.17 -30.21
C GLN A 794 -44.11 23.57 -30.04
N ASP A 795 -42.83 23.71 -30.44
CA ASP A 795 -42.24 24.89 -31.12
C ASP A 795 -42.22 26.28 -30.42
N SER A 796 -41.33 27.23 -30.75
CA SER A 796 -39.97 27.21 -31.35
C SER A 796 -39.32 28.62 -31.25
N TYR A 797 -38.05 28.77 -31.66
CA TYR A 797 -37.25 30.03 -31.77
C TYR A 797 -36.88 30.79 -30.47
N SER A 798 -35.81 31.61 -30.40
CA SER A 798 -34.47 31.54 -31.03
C SER A 798 -33.50 32.62 -30.49
N VAL A 799 -32.20 32.31 -30.44
CA VAL A 799 -31.05 33.23 -30.71
C VAL A 799 -30.75 34.39 -29.73
N ARG A 800 -29.61 34.24 -29.01
CA ARG A 800 -28.58 35.26 -28.63
C ARG A 800 -28.97 36.47 -27.74
N ASP A 801 -28.08 37.15 -27.02
CA ASP A 801 -26.60 37.15 -26.93
C ASP A 801 -26.09 37.12 -25.47
N SER A 802 -24.76 37.03 -25.27
CA SER A 802 -24.04 37.15 -23.99
C SER A 802 -23.01 38.30 -24.05
N PRO A 803 -22.27 38.69 -22.97
CA PRO A 803 -22.43 38.42 -21.53
C PRO A 803 -22.51 39.71 -20.67
N GLY A 804 -22.78 39.60 -19.35
CA GLY A 804 -22.84 40.78 -18.46
C GLY A 804 -22.62 40.51 -16.96
N THR A 805 -21.36 40.68 -16.51
CA THR A 805 -20.87 41.13 -15.19
C THR A 805 -21.70 40.88 -13.92
N SER A 806 -21.20 39.99 -13.05
CA SER A 806 -21.64 39.85 -11.64
C SER A 806 -20.98 40.87 -10.70
N PRO A 807 -21.69 41.38 -9.69
CA PRO A 807 -21.13 41.89 -8.43
C PRO A 807 -21.40 40.94 -7.24
N ASP A 808 -20.61 41.06 -6.17
CA ASP A 808 -20.80 40.33 -4.91
C ASP A 808 -22.03 40.83 -4.11
N SER A 809 -22.70 39.94 -3.35
CA SER A 809 -22.57 39.95 -1.87
C SER A 809 -23.51 38.99 -1.10
N SER A 810 -22.91 38.09 -0.31
CA SER A 810 -23.32 37.70 1.07
C SER A 810 -24.63 36.95 1.38
N PHE A 811 -24.57 36.18 2.49
CA PHE A 811 -25.63 35.45 3.22
C PHE A 811 -26.34 34.30 2.47
N GLY A 812 -26.52 33.12 3.07
CA GLY A 812 -26.01 32.62 4.36
C GLY A 812 -26.55 31.21 4.65
N VAL A 813 -25.72 30.31 5.20
CA VAL A 813 -26.11 28.92 5.52
C VAL A 813 -25.69 28.57 6.95
N CYS A 814 -26.61 27.95 7.69
CA CYS A 814 -26.40 27.57 9.08
C CYS A 814 -25.42 26.39 9.22
N GLY A 815 -24.40 26.54 10.07
CA GLY A 815 -23.47 25.46 10.39
C GLY A 815 -23.97 24.57 11.53
N GLN A 816 -23.85 23.26 11.34
CA GLN A 816 -23.74 22.27 12.41
C GLN A 816 -22.34 21.62 12.27
N PRO A 817 -21.61 21.32 13.37
CA PRO A 817 -20.22 20.92 13.28
C PRO A 817 -20.03 19.44 12.89
N GLU A 818 -19.09 19.17 11.99
CA GLU A 818 -18.53 17.81 11.77
C GLU A 818 -17.23 17.64 12.60
N ASP A 819 -16.96 16.42 13.08
CA ASP A 819 -15.84 16.12 14.00
C ASP A 819 -14.44 16.28 13.38
N GLU A 820 -13.65 17.26 13.84
CA GLU A 820 -12.22 17.34 13.55
C GLU A 820 -11.37 16.55 14.58
N GLU A 821 -10.89 15.34 14.24
CA GLU A 821 -9.88 14.61 15.04
C GLU A 821 -8.50 15.31 14.99
N MET A 822 -8.34 16.33 15.84
CA MET A 822 -7.09 17.07 16.06
C MET A 822 -6.06 16.27 16.87
N HIS A 823 -5.08 15.67 16.19
CA HIS A 823 -3.94 15.03 16.84
C HIS A 823 -2.90 16.05 17.36
N ALA A 824 -3.13 16.56 18.57
CA ALA A 824 -2.17 17.34 19.35
C ALA A 824 -2.01 16.74 20.75
N PHE A 825 -0.84 16.14 21.04
CA PHE A 825 -0.46 15.83 22.42
C PHE A 825 -0.08 17.13 23.13
N LEU A 826 -0.69 17.39 24.28
CA LEU A 826 -0.33 18.47 25.20
C LEU A 826 -0.08 17.92 26.61
N THR A 827 0.78 18.62 27.34
CA THR A 827 1.40 18.16 28.58
C THR A 827 0.57 18.52 29.82
N CYS A 828 0.56 17.63 30.81
CA CYS A 828 0.27 17.99 32.20
C CYS A 828 1.54 17.82 33.05
N LEU A 829 1.84 18.77 33.93
CA LEU A 829 2.99 18.78 34.84
C LEU A 829 2.59 19.39 36.18
N GLY A 830 3.12 18.83 37.28
CA GLY A 830 2.98 19.34 38.65
C GLY A 830 2.16 18.41 39.56
N GLY A 831 2.68 17.94 40.70
CA GLY A 831 4.06 18.06 41.20
C GLY A 831 4.23 17.60 42.65
N SER A 832 5.50 17.55 43.11
CA SER A 832 5.94 17.32 44.51
C SER A 832 5.68 15.91 45.11
N SER A 833 6.55 15.35 45.99
CA SER A 833 7.84 15.82 46.54
C SER A 833 8.70 14.65 47.09
N CYS A 834 10.04 14.79 46.99
CA CYS A 834 11.11 14.25 47.89
C CYS A 834 11.28 12.71 48.07
N ARG A 835 12.45 12.14 48.44
CA ARG A 835 13.81 12.67 48.80
C ARG A 835 14.90 11.56 48.75
N SER A 836 16.19 11.92 48.52
CA SER A 836 17.44 11.12 48.72
C SER A 836 17.54 9.77 47.94
N GLY A 837 18.68 9.11 47.69
CA GLY A 837 20.14 9.25 47.92
C GLY A 837 20.76 7.87 47.56
N ASP A 838 21.98 7.63 47.09
CA ASP A 838 23.23 8.44 47.01
C ASP A 838 24.08 8.05 45.77
N GLU A 839 25.33 8.49 45.78
CA GLU A 839 26.48 8.21 44.88
C GLU A 839 26.72 6.69 44.64
N LEU A 840 27.40 6.25 43.57
CA LEU A 840 28.85 6.44 43.34
C LEU A 840 29.25 6.38 41.85
N ARG A 841 30.46 6.87 41.52
CA ARG A 841 31.10 6.71 40.20
C ARG A 841 32.05 5.51 40.19
N THR A 842 32.09 4.73 39.10
CA THR A 842 33.38 4.18 38.60
C THR A 842 33.37 3.79 37.11
N SER A 843 34.55 3.97 36.53
CA SER A 843 35.10 3.60 35.22
C SER A 843 34.69 2.28 34.53
N SER A 844 34.64 2.31 33.20
CA SER A 844 34.90 1.15 32.31
C SER A 844 36.35 0.66 32.45
N PRO A 845 36.63 -0.64 32.21
CA PRO A 845 37.08 -1.09 30.87
C PRO A 845 36.08 -2.08 30.25
N GLY A 846 36.28 -2.72 29.09
CA GLY A 846 37.41 -2.76 28.14
C GLY A 846 37.36 -4.08 27.35
N LEU A 847 37.92 -4.15 26.13
CA LEU A 847 37.92 -5.40 25.35
C LEU A 847 38.82 -6.47 25.98
N GLY A 848 38.39 -7.73 25.92
CA GLY A 848 39.16 -8.92 26.29
C GLY A 848 38.84 -10.07 25.33
N HIS A 849 39.84 -10.90 25.01
CA HIS A 849 39.76 -11.89 23.93
C HIS A 849 39.05 -13.19 24.35
N MET A 850 38.59 -13.97 23.36
CA MET A 850 38.23 -15.38 23.57
C MET A 850 39.47 -16.23 23.89
N ASN A 851 39.28 -17.33 24.62
CA ASN A 851 39.60 -18.65 24.08
C ASN A 851 38.86 -19.78 24.83
N GLU A 852 38.75 -20.92 24.16
CA GLU A 852 38.19 -22.18 24.66
C GLU A 852 39.18 -22.92 25.60
N THR A 853 38.79 -24.09 26.16
CA THR A 853 39.57 -25.36 26.12
C THR A 853 39.01 -26.40 27.12
N LEU A 854 38.28 -27.42 26.61
CA LEU A 854 38.22 -28.83 27.10
C LEU A 854 37.71 -29.08 28.57
N LEU A 855 37.37 -30.28 29.05
CA LEU A 855 37.05 -31.63 28.52
C LEU A 855 36.08 -32.30 29.54
N ALA A 856 35.16 -33.21 29.18
CA ALA A 856 35.27 -34.69 29.31
C ALA A 856 33.86 -35.24 29.66
N GLU A 857 33.44 -36.48 29.40
CA GLU A 857 33.96 -37.53 28.50
C GLU A 857 32.83 -38.49 28.05
N LEU A 858 33.14 -39.32 27.05
CA LEU A 858 32.34 -40.48 26.54
C LEU A 858 32.72 -41.76 27.34
N PRO A 859 32.33 -43.03 27.05
CA PRO A 859 31.78 -43.66 25.82
C PRO A 859 30.57 -44.62 26.11
N ALA A 860 30.10 -45.57 25.28
CA ALA A 860 30.51 -46.22 24.01
C ALA A 860 29.22 -46.89 23.39
N SER A 861 29.14 -47.58 22.24
CA SER A 861 29.84 -47.69 20.93
C SER A 861 29.11 -48.81 20.12
N GLY A 862 29.14 -48.93 18.79
CA GLY A 862 29.71 -48.12 17.71
C GLY A 862 29.79 -48.95 16.41
N MET A 863 29.86 -48.29 15.23
CA MET A 863 30.14 -48.86 13.88
C MET A 863 29.04 -49.80 13.31
N ASP A 864 28.78 -49.91 12.00
CA ASP A 864 29.43 -49.48 10.72
C ASP A 864 28.38 -48.83 9.77
N GLU A 865 28.66 -48.20 8.61
CA GLU A 865 29.83 -47.50 8.00
C GLU A 865 29.29 -46.71 6.76
N ALA A 866 30.15 -45.94 6.07
CA ALA A 866 30.00 -45.43 4.68
C ALA A 866 28.97 -44.31 4.41
N SER A 867 29.47 -43.07 4.42
CA SER A 867 28.82 -41.88 3.84
C SER A 867 29.79 -41.10 2.94
N VAL A 868 29.40 -40.74 1.72
CA VAL A 868 30.16 -39.81 0.85
C VAL A 868 29.20 -38.84 0.12
N LEU A 869 29.69 -37.62 -0.14
CA LEU A 869 29.05 -36.52 -0.87
C LEU A 869 29.03 -36.80 -2.40
N VAL A 870 28.57 -35.99 -3.37
CA VAL A 870 28.58 -34.52 -3.59
C VAL A 870 27.52 -34.11 -4.66
N ASP A 871 26.73 -33.05 -4.39
CA ASP A 871 26.10 -32.08 -5.34
C ASP A 871 25.37 -32.64 -6.61
N PRO A 872 25.35 -31.98 -7.80
CA PRO A 872 24.41 -30.91 -8.19
C PRO A 872 23.34 -31.26 -9.25
N LEU A 873 22.35 -30.35 -9.39
CA LEU A 873 21.56 -30.00 -10.60
C LEU A 873 20.60 -31.02 -11.28
N LEU A 874 19.37 -30.53 -11.50
CA LEU A 874 18.49 -30.72 -12.68
C LEU A 874 17.77 -32.06 -12.99
N VAL A 875 16.46 -32.06 -12.69
CA VAL A 875 15.34 -32.19 -13.66
C VAL A 875 15.24 -33.45 -14.54
N SER A 876 14.36 -34.36 -14.08
CA SER A 876 13.36 -35.18 -14.83
C SER A 876 13.77 -36.12 -15.98
N GLY A 877 13.07 -37.26 -16.07
CA GLY A 877 12.89 -37.98 -17.34
C GLY A 877 12.69 -39.48 -17.19
N GLY A 878 11.48 -39.97 -17.49
CA GLY A 878 11.24 -41.38 -17.78
C GLY A 878 11.57 -41.68 -19.24
N GLU A 879 12.01 -42.91 -19.50
CA GLU A 879 12.50 -43.44 -20.78
C GLU A 879 11.52 -43.28 -21.97
N ILE A 880 12.07 -43.23 -23.20
CA ILE A 880 11.67 -44.12 -24.32
C ILE A 880 12.74 -44.10 -25.45
N ALA A 881 13.14 -45.30 -25.87
CA ALA A 881 13.77 -45.73 -27.13
C ALA A 881 14.70 -44.79 -27.96
N THR A 882 16.01 -45.02 -27.83
CA THR A 882 16.90 -45.57 -28.88
C THR A 882 16.58 -45.34 -30.37
N THR A 883 17.49 -44.70 -31.13
CA THR A 883 18.15 -45.34 -32.33
C THR A 883 19.31 -44.53 -32.97
N CYS A 884 20.47 -45.20 -33.06
CA CYS A 884 21.45 -45.26 -34.16
C CYS A 884 21.94 -44.02 -34.97
N ASN A 885 23.24 -43.76 -34.76
CA ASN A 885 24.31 -43.61 -35.77
C ASN A 885 24.64 -42.25 -36.44
N PRO A 886 25.91 -42.08 -36.93
CA PRO A 886 26.52 -40.78 -37.21
C PRO A 886 26.96 -40.63 -38.70
N GLU A 887 27.93 -39.72 -38.92
CA GLU A 887 28.72 -39.39 -40.14
C GLU A 887 28.42 -38.00 -40.75
N SER A 888 29.40 -37.25 -41.29
CA SER A 888 30.86 -37.26 -41.13
C SER A 888 31.51 -35.98 -41.77
N LEU A 889 32.84 -35.91 -41.70
CA LEU A 889 33.78 -35.20 -42.61
C LEU A 889 34.23 -33.73 -42.37
N THR A 890 35.57 -33.61 -42.41
CA THR A 890 36.44 -32.51 -42.89
C THR A 890 36.72 -31.26 -42.03
N THR A 891 37.83 -31.35 -41.30
CA THR A 891 38.91 -30.33 -41.18
C THR A 891 39.53 -30.04 -42.57
N PRO A 892 40.37 -28.99 -42.79
CA PRO A 892 41.76 -28.82 -42.25
C PRO A 892 42.09 -27.37 -41.79
N ASP A 893 43.23 -26.99 -41.16
CA ASP A 893 44.33 -27.70 -40.44
C ASP A 893 45.25 -26.69 -39.70
N THR A 894 46.04 -27.16 -38.71
CA THR A 894 47.47 -26.81 -38.41
C THR A 894 47.89 -25.34 -38.13
N MET A 895 48.76 -24.94 -37.16
CA MET A 895 49.52 -25.48 -35.99
C MET A 895 50.23 -24.25 -35.32
N ALA A 896 50.98 -24.24 -34.19
CA ALA A 896 51.12 -25.01 -32.93
C ALA A 896 52.15 -24.26 -32.01
N MET A 897 52.72 -24.93 -30.98
CA MET A 897 53.82 -24.52 -30.07
C MET A 897 53.47 -23.45 -29.01
N GLU A 898 53.47 -23.69 -27.69
CA GLU A 898 54.48 -24.23 -26.71
C GLU A 898 55.48 -23.14 -26.24
N ALA A 899 55.65 -22.80 -24.94
CA ALA A 899 55.97 -23.58 -23.71
C ALA A 899 57.44 -24.05 -23.66
N THR A 900 58.16 -24.19 -22.52
CA THR A 900 57.84 -24.15 -21.06
C THR A 900 58.42 -22.88 -20.36
N ASP A 901 59.02 -22.75 -19.14
CA ASP A 901 59.50 -23.64 -18.05
C ASP A 901 59.72 -22.87 -16.70
N LYS A 902 59.31 -23.45 -15.55
CA LYS A 902 59.87 -23.33 -14.15
C LYS A 902 59.99 -21.97 -13.41
N GLU A 903 60.21 -21.83 -12.08
CA GLU A 903 59.97 -22.51 -10.76
C GLU A 903 60.54 -21.54 -9.66
N LEU A 904 60.31 -21.56 -8.33
CA LEU A 904 59.29 -22.07 -7.37
C LEU A 904 59.60 -21.40 -5.97
N SER A 905 59.01 -21.88 -4.85
CA SER A 905 59.21 -21.45 -3.43
C SER A 905 58.66 -20.06 -3.04
N HIS A 906 57.99 -19.81 -1.90
CA HIS A 906 58.17 -20.18 -0.47
C HIS A 906 59.36 -19.45 0.21
N SER A 907 59.22 -18.83 1.39
CA SER A 907 58.05 -18.64 2.27
C SER A 907 58.23 -17.41 3.19
N ASP A 908 57.18 -17.12 3.98
CA ASP A 908 57.21 -16.36 5.24
C ASP A 908 57.49 -14.84 5.23
N THR A 909 57.14 -14.09 6.29
CA THR A 909 55.92 -14.05 7.14
C THR A 909 56.03 -12.76 7.95
N ILE A 910 55.07 -11.84 7.76
CA ILE A 910 54.67 -10.76 8.70
C ILE A 910 55.80 -10.12 9.54
N THR A 911 56.50 -9.10 9.02
CA THR A 911 57.03 -8.00 9.87
C THR A 911 57.19 -6.70 9.07
N LEU A 912 56.09 -5.98 8.82
CA LEU A 912 56.01 -4.51 8.74
C LEU A 912 54.58 -4.07 8.38
N TYR A 913 53.73 -3.94 9.40
CA TYR A 913 52.77 -2.83 9.39
C TYR A 913 53.58 -1.55 9.68
N GLN A 914 53.19 -0.42 9.07
CA GLN A 914 53.75 0.94 9.31
C GLN A 914 55.01 1.38 8.52
N GLN A 915 55.16 0.95 7.27
CA GLN A 915 55.82 1.67 6.16
C GLN A 915 55.48 0.90 4.86
N ASP A 916 54.89 1.46 3.80
CA ASP A 916 54.64 2.87 3.47
C ASP A 916 53.18 3.22 3.14
N LEU A 917 52.79 4.44 3.51
CA LEU A 917 51.71 5.19 2.87
C LEU A 917 52.36 6.10 1.82
N LEU A 918 52.33 5.71 0.54
CA LEU A 918 52.32 6.56 -0.66
C LEU A 918 52.45 5.67 -1.91
N GLY A 919 51.57 5.86 -2.89
CA GLY A 919 51.49 4.99 -4.06
C GLY A 919 50.28 5.29 -4.94
N GLU A 920 49.90 6.57 -5.03
CA GLU A 920 48.98 7.02 -6.06
C GLU A 920 49.73 6.97 -7.40
N GLU A 921 49.24 6.20 -8.37
CA GLU A 921 49.83 6.16 -9.70
C GLU A 921 49.65 7.52 -10.37
N ALA A 922 50.70 8.34 -10.37
CA ALA A 922 50.69 9.65 -10.99
C ALA A 922 50.80 9.50 -12.52
N TYR A 923 49.65 9.52 -13.20
CA TYR A 923 49.58 9.50 -14.66
C TYR A 923 50.12 10.81 -15.24
N SER A 924 51.29 10.76 -15.87
CA SER A 924 51.95 11.92 -16.47
C SER A 924 51.20 12.44 -17.71
N VAL A 925 50.81 13.71 -17.64
CA VAL A 925 50.25 14.47 -18.75
C VAL A 925 51.36 14.82 -19.75
N ASP A 926 51.08 14.66 -21.05
CA ASP A 926 51.97 15.09 -22.15
C ASP A 926 51.74 16.57 -22.47
N CYS A 927 50.49 16.96 -22.70
CA CYS A 927 50.12 18.35 -22.94
C CYS A 927 48.63 18.64 -22.65
N LEU A 928 48.35 19.89 -22.28
CA LEU A 928 46.99 20.43 -22.17
C LEU A 928 46.58 21.00 -23.54
N LEU A 929 45.44 20.57 -24.06
CA LEU A 929 44.95 20.88 -25.42
C LEU A 929 43.76 21.85 -25.42
N GLY A 930 43.01 21.90 -24.31
CA GLY A 930 41.80 22.70 -24.19
C GLY A 930 41.29 22.81 -22.76
N ARG A 931 40.34 23.71 -22.51
CA ARG A 931 39.62 23.77 -21.23
C ARG A 931 38.17 24.17 -21.38
N TRP A 932 37.30 23.56 -20.56
CA TRP A 932 35.87 23.81 -20.55
C TRP A 932 35.47 24.60 -19.29
N GLY A 933 35.57 25.93 -19.39
CA GLY A 933 35.35 26.83 -18.25
C GLY A 933 36.65 27.03 -17.44
N LYS A 934 36.58 26.83 -16.12
CA LYS A 934 37.73 26.93 -15.20
C LYS A 934 38.18 25.58 -14.62
N ASP A 935 37.28 24.61 -14.61
CA ASP A 935 37.36 23.49 -13.66
C ASP A 935 37.61 22.14 -14.34
N LEU A 936 37.70 22.11 -15.68
CA LEU A 936 37.86 20.91 -16.50
C LEU A 936 38.77 21.18 -17.71
N PHE A 937 39.77 20.33 -17.92
CA PHE A 937 40.78 20.44 -18.98
C PHE A 937 40.72 19.22 -19.92
N TYR A 938 40.95 19.45 -21.21
CA TYR A 938 41.13 18.40 -22.21
C TYR A 938 42.63 18.27 -22.50
N LEU A 939 43.15 17.05 -22.42
CA LEU A 939 44.59 16.79 -22.41
C LEU A 939 44.95 15.48 -23.11
N ARG A 940 46.23 15.37 -23.49
CA ARG A 940 46.85 14.13 -23.93
C ARG A 940 47.77 13.60 -22.83
N TRP A 941 47.76 12.30 -22.62
CA TRP A 941 48.66 11.58 -21.70
C TRP A 941 49.93 11.13 -22.43
N LEU A 942 51.01 10.80 -21.70
CA LEU A 942 52.25 10.31 -22.32
C LEU A 942 52.10 8.98 -23.09
N ASP A 943 51.01 8.22 -22.89
CA ASP A 943 50.68 7.03 -23.68
C ASP A 943 50.03 7.35 -25.05
N GLY A 944 49.76 8.64 -25.32
CA GLY A 944 49.11 9.12 -26.54
C GLY A 944 47.57 9.09 -26.51
N SER A 945 46.94 8.71 -25.40
CA SER A 945 45.48 8.74 -25.22
C SER A 945 44.97 10.12 -24.75
N TYR A 946 43.65 10.35 -24.82
CA TYR A 946 43.04 11.68 -24.66
C TYR A 946 41.94 11.72 -23.57
N GLY A 947 42.15 12.57 -22.56
CA GLY A 947 41.33 12.67 -21.35
C GLY A 947 40.60 14.01 -21.19
N TRP A 948 39.55 14.01 -20.35
CA TRP A 948 38.91 15.22 -19.81
C TRP A 948 39.03 15.18 -18.29
N GLU A 949 39.99 15.91 -17.73
CA GLU A 949 40.31 15.87 -16.30
C GLU A 949 39.84 17.11 -15.54
N PRO A 950 39.29 16.95 -14.32
CA PRO A 950 39.11 18.03 -13.37
C PRO A 950 40.42 18.78 -13.08
N ARG A 951 40.34 20.10 -12.89
CA ARG A 951 41.47 20.94 -12.47
C ARG A 951 42.11 20.48 -11.17
N GLU A 952 41.34 19.86 -10.28
CA GLU A 952 41.80 19.29 -9.01
C GLU A 952 42.65 18.00 -9.16
N ASN A 953 42.61 17.33 -10.32
CA ASN A 953 43.43 16.15 -10.61
C ASN A 953 44.80 16.50 -11.23
N ILE A 954 44.97 17.72 -11.73
CA ILE A 954 46.19 18.15 -12.43
C ILE A 954 47.08 18.89 -11.41
N LEU A 955 48.10 18.18 -10.92
CA LEU A 955 49.00 18.65 -9.86
C LEU A 955 50.13 19.57 -10.37
N ASP A 956 50.37 19.62 -11.67
CA ASP A 956 51.40 20.47 -12.29
C ASP A 956 50.86 21.90 -12.55
N GLU A 957 51.06 22.77 -11.56
CA GLU A 957 50.69 24.18 -11.61
C GLU A 957 51.49 24.99 -12.66
N ASP A 958 52.71 24.57 -13.00
CA ASP A 958 53.54 25.24 -14.00
C ASP A 958 53.08 24.91 -15.43
N LEU A 959 52.66 23.67 -15.68
CA LEU A 959 52.00 23.24 -16.92
C LEU A 959 50.67 23.98 -17.12
N ILE A 960 49.85 24.07 -16.07
CA ILE A 960 48.57 24.81 -16.11
C ILE A 960 48.83 26.29 -16.40
N ARG A 961 49.79 26.94 -15.74
CA ARG A 961 50.11 28.36 -15.98
C ARG A 961 50.58 28.61 -17.41
N GLN A 962 51.52 27.80 -17.92
CA GLN A 962 52.01 27.93 -19.30
C GLN A 962 50.90 27.75 -20.34
N PHE A 963 49.96 26.82 -20.09
CA PHE A 963 48.78 26.67 -20.92
C PHE A 963 47.82 27.87 -20.82
N GLU A 964 47.49 28.35 -19.62
CA GLU A 964 46.57 29.50 -19.48
C GLU A 964 47.13 30.82 -20.01
N GLU A 965 48.46 31.00 -20.01
CA GLU A 965 49.15 32.14 -20.64
C GLU A 965 49.14 32.10 -22.18
N SER A 966 49.05 30.90 -22.79
CA SER A 966 49.15 30.71 -24.23
C SER A 966 47.83 30.35 -24.94
N TYR A 967 46.82 29.87 -24.21
CA TYR A 967 45.58 29.31 -24.78
C TYR A 967 44.62 30.37 -25.34
N GLN A 968 44.47 30.38 -26.68
CA GLN A 968 43.56 31.29 -27.41
C GLN A 968 42.25 30.62 -27.87
N GLY A 969 41.83 29.52 -27.23
CA GLY A 969 40.68 28.71 -27.63
C GLY A 969 41.09 27.40 -28.30
N PHE A 970 40.14 26.47 -28.48
CA PHE A 970 40.44 25.12 -28.97
C PHE A 970 41.08 25.15 -30.36
N LYS A 971 42.26 24.52 -30.50
CA LYS A 971 43.04 24.40 -31.75
C LYS A 971 43.45 22.95 -32.00
N GLU A 972 44.09 22.34 -31.01
CA GLU A 972 44.70 21.02 -31.10
C GLU A 972 43.80 19.96 -30.46
N GLY A 973 43.87 18.72 -30.96
CA GLY A 973 42.98 17.64 -30.55
C GLY A 973 41.51 17.79 -30.97
N VAL A 974 41.20 18.65 -31.95
CA VAL A 974 39.81 18.96 -32.36
C VAL A 974 39.59 19.05 -33.87
N GLU A 975 38.50 18.47 -34.36
CA GLU A 975 38.06 18.54 -35.77
C GLU A 975 36.78 19.40 -35.90
N VAL A 976 36.76 20.39 -36.80
CA VAL A 976 35.59 21.27 -37.02
C VAL A 976 34.59 20.65 -38.01
N LEU A 977 33.72 19.78 -37.49
CA LEU A 977 32.75 19.03 -38.30
C LEU A 977 31.72 19.89 -39.05
N ARG A 978 31.19 20.95 -38.43
CA ARG A 978 30.10 21.80 -38.99
C ARG A 978 30.07 23.19 -38.37
N THR A 979 29.80 24.22 -39.18
CA THR A 979 29.49 25.58 -38.70
C THR A 979 27.99 25.89 -38.83
N ARG A 980 27.40 26.59 -37.86
CA ARG A 980 26.01 27.10 -37.92
C ARG A 980 25.90 28.53 -37.39
N ILE A 981 24.78 29.19 -37.70
CA ILE A 981 24.42 30.49 -37.09
C ILE A 981 23.19 30.27 -36.21
N ARG A 982 23.27 30.63 -34.94
CA ARG A 982 22.18 30.54 -33.96
C ARG A 982 22.05 31.86 -33.21
N ASN A 983 20.85 32.43 -33.17
CA ASN A 983 20.57 33.74 -32.55
C ASN A 983 21.55 34.86 -32.97
N GLY A 984 21.98 34.83 -34.24
CA GLY A 984 22.93 35.80 -34.81
C GLY A 984 24.42 35.54 -34.51
N LYS A 985 24.76 34.57 -33.66
CA LYS A 985 26.14 34.16 -33.35
C LYS A 985 26.56 32.94 -34.17
N VAL A 986 27.85 32.82 -34.48
CA VAL A 986 28.41 31.61 -35.09
C VAL A 986 28.71 30.58 -34.00
N GLU A 987 28.32 29.34 -34.25
CA GLU A 987 28.63 28.18 -33.42
C GLU A 987 29.28 27.09 -34.29
N TYR A 988 30.30 26.43 -33.77
CA TYR A 988 31.10 25.42 -34.45
C TYR A 988 30.92 24.07 -33.75
N ARG A 989 30.71 22.98 -34.49
CA ARG A 989 30.59 21.64 -33.94
C ARG A 989 31.94 20.95 -33.98
N LEU A 990 32.49 20.64 -32.82
CA LEU A 990 33.77 19.94 -32.70
C LEU A 990 33.56 18.42 -32.56
N HIS A 991 34.51 17.67 -33.09
CA HIS A 991 34.93 16.37 -32.57
C HIS A 991 36.16 16.59 -31.68
N TRP A 992 36.44 15.65 -30.78
CA TRP A 992 37.62 15.65 -29.93
C TRP A 992 38.37 14.35 -30.19
N ASP A 993 39.69 14.43 -30.38
CA ASP A 993 40.49 13.25 -30.70
C ASP A 993 40.49 12.25 -29.54
N GLY A 994 40.47 10.95 -29.88
CA GLY A 994 40.30 9.85 -28.93
C GLY A 994 38.92 9.74 -28.25
N ARG A 995 37.99 10.69 -28.45
CA ARG A 995 36.67 10.70 -27.77
C ARG A 995 35.54 10.11 -28.62
N PRO A 996 34.49 9.53 -28.02
CA PRO A 996 33.36 8.96 -28.77
C PRO A 996 32.50 10.05 -29.43
N LYS A 997 31.94 9.77 -30.61
CA LYS A 997 31.13 10.71 -31.43
C LYS A 997 29.86 11.26 -30.74
N SER A 998 29.48 10.71 -29.59
CA SER A 998 28.46 11.23 -28.68
C SER A 998 28.85 12.55 -28.00
N GLU A 999 30.15 12.81 -27.79
CA GLU A 999 30.68 14.01 -27.15
C GLU A 999 30.83 15.21 -28.11
N ASN A 1000 30.50 15.03 -29.39
CA ASN A 1000 30.70 16.02 -30.45
C ASN A 1000 29.73 17.21 -30.29
N TRP A 1001 30.17 18.23 -29.56
CA TRP A 1001 29.36 19.35 -29.07
C TRP A 1001 29.49 20.63 -29.91
N TRP A 1002 28.67 21.65 -29.63
CA TRP A 1002 28.73 22.96 -30.27
C TRP A 1002 29.39 24.00 -29.36
N VAL A 1003 30.52 24.56 -29.78
CA VAL A 1003 31.21 25.69 -29.13
C VAL A 1003 30.81 27.02 -29.79
N ALA A 1004 30.95 28.13 -29.06
CA ALA A 1004 30.76 29.46 -29.64
C ALA A 1004 32.05 29.96 -30.31
N GLU A 1005 31.93 30.92 -31.23
CA GLU A 1005 33.06 31.56 -31.91
C GLU A 1005 34.15 32.09 -30.96
N LYS A 1006 33.79 32.50 -29.73
CA LYS A 1006 34.73 32.99 -28.71
C LYS A 1006 35.55 31.90 -27.99
N ASP A 1007 35.26 30.63 -28.24
CA ASP A 1007 35.87 29.48 -27.56
C ASP A 1007 36.80 28.67 -28.50
N LEU A 1008 36.85 29.04 -29.78
CA LEU A 1008 37.62 28.38 -30.83
C LEU A 1008 38.84 29.23 -31.20
N HIS A 1009 39.94 28.60 -31.62
CA HIS A 1009 41.16 29.32 -32.00
C HIS A 1009 40.97 30.21 -33.26
N PRO A 1010 41.54 31.43 -33.33
CA PRO A 1010 41.39 32.36 -34.45
C PRO A 1010 41.64 31.78 -35.85
N GLU A 1011 42.62 30.89 -36.00
CA GLU A 1011 42.91 30.20 -37.28
C GLU A 1011 41.73 29.35 -37.77
N LEU A 1012 41.15 28.51 -36.89
CA LEU A 1012 39.98 27.69 -37.20
C LEU A 1012 38.72 28.54 -37.41
N ILE A 1013 38.64 29.72 -36.76
CA ILE A 1013 37.61 30.72 -37.09
C ILE A 1013 37.81 31.18 -38.54
N GLU A 1014 39.00 31.62 -38.96
CA GLU A 1014 39.23 32.14 -40.31
C GLU A 1014 38.94 31.09 -41.41
N GLU A 1015 39.31 29.82 -41.17
CA GLU A 1015 39.07 28.70 -42.08
C GLU A 1015 37.58 28.35 -42.19
N TYR A 1016 36.89 28.12 -41.06
CA TYR A 1016 35.54 27.54 -41.02
C TYR A 1016 34.40 28.58 -40.94
N LYS A 1017 34.69 29.89 -40.90
CA LYS A 1017 33.67 30.96 -40.85
C LYS A 1017 33.00 31.17 -42.21
N PRO A 1018 31.66 31.14 -42.30
CA PRO A 1018 30.95 31.12 -43.58
C PRO A 1018 31.08 32.46 -44.33
N ARG A 1019 31.98 32.50 -45.33
CA ARG A 1019 32.13 33.62 -46.26
C ARG A 1019 30.80 33.97 -46.95
N LYS A 1020 30.39 35.24 -46.90
CA LYS A 1020 29.13 35.74 -47.50
C LYS A 1020 29.12 35.55 -49.02
N LYS A 1021 28.56 34.44 -49.52
CA LYS A 1021 28.39 34.22 -50.97
C LYS A 1021 27.38 35.19 -51.56
N GLY A 1022 27.84 36.04 -52.48
CA GLY A 1022 26.99 36.90 -53.30
C GLY A 1022 26.02 36.11 -54.18
N GLN A 1023 24.90 36.72 -54.57
CA GLN A 1023 23.87 36.04 -55.36
C GLN A 1023 24.29 35.83 -56.81
N VAL A 1024 24.41 34.56 -57.23
CA VAL A 1024 24.41 34.17 -58.65
C VAL A 1024 23.17 33.32 -58.93
N LYS A 1025 22.53 33.52 -60.10
CA LYS A 1025 21.18 33.00 -60.41
C LYS A 1025 21.22 31.80 -61.36
N ARG A 1026 20.24 30.90 -61.18
CA ARG A 1026 19.82 29.81 -62.10
C ARG A 1026 20.84 28.65 -62.23
N ARG A 1027 20.45 27.45 -62.69
CA ARG A 1027 19.17 26.96 -63.27
C ARG A 1027 18.52 25.83 -62.43
N ARG A 1028 17.22 25.62 -62.64
CA ARG A 1028 16.53 24.36 -62.31
C ARG A 1028 17.02 23.24 -63.24
N ARG A 1029 17.01 21.99 -62.76
CA ARG A 1029 16.55 20.85 -63.57
C ARG A 1029 15.62 19.98 -62.72
N ILE A 1030 14.82 19.15 -63.37
CA ILE A 1030 13.70 18.40 -62.78
C ILE A 1030 14.05 16.91 -62.81
N ARG A 1031 13.92 16.25 -61.66
CA ARG A 1031 13.26 14.96 -61.48
C ARG A 1031 12.77 14.89 -60.04
#